data_AF-A0A2N2GD71-F1
#
_entry.id   AF-A0A2N2GD71-F1
#
_cell.length_a   1.000
_cell.length_b   1.000
_cell.length_c   1.000
_cell.angle_alpha   90.00
_cell.angle_beta   90.00
_cell.angle_gamma   90.00
#
_symmetry.space_group_name_H-M   'P 1'
#
loop_
_entity.id
_entity.type
_entity.pdbx_description
1 polymer ?
#
loop_
_entity_poly.entity_id
_entity_poly.type
_entity_poly.pdbx_seq_one_letter_code
_entity_poly.pdbx_strand_id
1 'polypeptide(L)'
;MFKSKIGLSLTLIFMTALAYAAPPVLRWISLSTDSPDTVREIIRSEVDNREGFSTRQEVRANLQAVEEEKEREDADYKSSILAANREFIRAKKKRDEVTTQFQASSTELDEAAKDIKTVRATNENLDAQIDRFEQDIKTQKDSLKRWLQSEKQGEILVAVIYTRGFKDSAHKLEGTADKASAPLIAQYMGTYIQSFTKVIHSIAAFDFIRATEEGTAKWNKEEPLRIELEKGESGTTYLRLKRYELYPFQDNKSGKISPVAASAKYKVAVISSHKDLEVFLTQNQFNPKNYELTRFENAIRDTAQSNLAAGDGLNEQVKSFQDRITNLQNKIKTAKGEKETQKLLLKRKEETYYKMSLDVAAIRERKDLVERQFHDAQAVLQEKKRTHESIIIKTALATTKGSQSPAEASAEAILDKLAEVKNDAKTQHSSSTTEVTNFQVTAESSTQAITEARIIAVRLISFINEGDSVRVNMAFRVRTVLEEQEVKQPLKKQAVYEKQTREPIYKSEDAVPEAKPRPAAEAPQEKITAATPHRSYQPLATVSALGCLFDLRSVQVAKDGIHVRLEVINTDADVRSVAFYDERFGRWNRSKIYDESDKFYTTTHAYVIQGAHKKQMYDIDSRGKGIALQPQTSVAMELVFAGAPANTKTIKINLHPFIYYKRAWIPSWQEFDLVIPDIRLAPKAQSLNATPAPATAPAQAPPKAKKRKKK
;
A
#
# COMPACT_ATOMS: atom_id res chain seq x y z
N MET A 1 2.33 8.84 102.04
CA MET A 1 3.28 8.15 102.95
C MET A 1 4.36 7.52 102.07
N PHE A 2 5.68 7.68 102.21
CA PHE A 2 6.58 8.55 103.01
C PHE A 2 7.51 9.26 101.99
N LYS A 3 7.98 10.53 102.08
CA LYS A 3 8.64 11.33 103.14
C LYS A 3 10.07 10.89 103.55
N SER A 4 11.06 11.40 102.81
CA SER A 4 12.37 11.97 103.24
C SER A 4 13.06 12.52 101.98
N LYS A 5 13.69 13.70 101.84
CA LYS A 5 13.93 14.91 102.65
C LYS A 5 15.11 15.01 103.66
N ILE A 6 16.22 15.54 103.11
CA ILE A 6 17.10 16.63 103.63
C ILE A 6 18.37 16.26 104.42
N GLY A 7 19.48 16.90 104.00
CA GLY A 7 20.82 16.95 104.63
C GLY A 7 21.88 17.36 103.59
N LEU A 8 21.89 18.60 103.08
CA LEU A 8 22.70 19.74 103.58
C LEU A 8 24.21 19.40 103.70
N SER A 9 25.01 19.64 102.66
CA SER A 9 25.84 20.86 102.45
C SER A 9 27.05 21.03 103.39
N LEU A 10 28.26 20.58 102.98
CA LEU A 10 29.52 21.35 103.10
C LEU A 10 30.74 20.65 102.44
N THR A 11 31.11 21.02 101.21
CA THR A 11 32.52 21.13 100.75
C THR A 11 32.57 21.81 99.37
N LEU A 12 32.21 23.09 99.35
CA LEU A 12 32.72 24.01 98.36
C LEU A 12 34.19 24.27 98.73
N ILE A 13 35.16 23.71 97.99
CA ILE A 13 36.57 24.11 97.77
C ILE A 13 37.27 22.94 97.04
N PHE A 14 37.01 22.81 95.74
CA PHE A 14 38.06 22.73 94.71
C PHE A 14 37.42 22.98 93.35
N MET A 15 37.09 24.25 93.10
CA MET A 15 36.74 24.75 91.78
C MET A 15 38.00 24.80 90.91
N THR A 16 38.45 23.66 90.39
CA THR A 16 39.14 23.64 89.09
C THR A 16 38.07 23.47 88.02
N ALA A 17 37.40 24.58 87.74
CA ALA A 17 36.62 24.72 86.52
C ALA A 17 37.59 24.66 85.33
N LEU A 18 37.88 23.45 84.86
CA LEU A 18 38.25 23.20 83.48
C LEU A 18 37.00 23.49 82.64
N ALA A 19 36.74 24.78 82.48
CA ALA A 19 35.97 25.28 81.37
C ALA A 19 36.75 24.93 80.10
N TYR A 20 36.51 23.71 79.61
CA TYR A 20 36.65 23.43 78.18
C TYR A 20 35.63 24.36 77.51
N ALA A 21 36.09 25.57 77.19
CA ALA A 21 35.44 26.40 76.20
C ALA A 21 35.33 25.50 74.96
N ALA A 22 34.10 25.19 74.55
CA ALA A 22 33.91 24.51 73.28
C ALA A 22 34.61 25.37 72.22
N PRO A 23 35.54 24.81 71.43
CA PRO A 23 36.29 25.60 70.47
C PRO A 23 35.28 26.33 69.57
N PRO A 24 35.49 27.62 69.27
CA PRO A 24 34.51 28.42 68.54
C PRO A 24 34.13 27.71 67.25
N VAL A 25 32.83 27.61 66.96
CA VAL A 25 32.31 26.86 65.82
C VAL A 25 32.84 27.50 64.54
N LEU A 26 33.89 26.90 63.97
CA LEU A 26 34.57 27.40 62.78
C LEU A 26 33.62 27.38 61.60
N ARG A 27 33.28 28.58 61.13
CA ARG A 27 32.27 28.79 60.10
C ARG A 27 32.94 29.01 58.74
N TRP A 28 32.35 28.44 57.70
CA TRP A 28 32.65 28.81 56.32
C TRP A 28 32.05 30.18 56.00
N ILE A 29 32.86 31.08 55.44
CA ILE A 29 32.45 32.43 55.06
C ILE A 29 32.29 32.45 53.56
N SER A 30 31.03 32.57 53.11
CA SER A 30 30.69 32.62 51.69
C SER A 30 31.17 33.91 51.03
N LEU A 31 31.76 33.79 49.85
CA LEU A 31 32.25 34.91 49.05
C LEU A 31 31.22 35.34 48.00
N SER A 32 30.82 36.62 48.02
CA SER A 32 30.00 37.21 46.96
C SER A 32 30.77 37.36 45.64
N THR A 33 32.09 37.62 45.72
CA THR A 33 33.06 37.57 44.62
C THR A 33 34.38 37.02 45.13
N ASP A 34 35.16 36.37 44.27
CA ASP A 34 36.53 35.92 44.57
C ASP A 34 37.59 36.93 44.12
N SER A 35 37.22 38.20 44.08
CA SER A 35 38.14 39.30 43.80
C SER A 35 39.17 39.43 44.93
N PRO A 36 40.46 39.72 44.62
CA PRO A 36 41.51 39.79 45.63
C PRO A 36 41.19 40.73 46.79
N ASP A 37 40.50 41.85 46.53
CA ASP A 37 40.15 42.83 47.56
C ASP A 37 39.10 42.30 48.55
N THR A 38 38.06 41.60 48.06
CA THR A 38 37.05 40.95 48.92
C THR A 38 37.68 39.82 49.75
N VAL A 39 38.57 39.02 49.14
CA VAL A 39 39.27 37.94 49.85
C VAL A 39 40.21 38.52 50.91
N ARG A 40 40.94 39.61 50.59
CA ARG A 40 41.82 40.34 51.52
C ARG A 40 41.04 40.85 52.74
N GLU A 41 39.93 41.54 52.52
CA GLU A 41 39.11 42.13 53.58
C GLU A 41 38.58 41.06 54.54
N ILE A 42 38.07 39.95 53.99
CA ILE A 42 37.56 38.83 54.79
C ILE A 42 38.68 38.17 55.60
N ILE A 43 39.85 37.90 55.00
CA ILE A 43 41.00 37.34 55.74
C ILE A 43 41.44 38.26 56.87
N ARG A 44 41.54 39.58 56.62
CA ARG A 44 41.87 40.56 57.66
C ARG A 44 40.84 40.52 58.78
N SER A 45 39.55 40.61 58.46
CA SER A 45 38.48 40.57 59.47
C SER A 45 38.49 39.29 60.31
N GLU A 46 38.75 38.12 59.73
CA GLU A 46 38.80 36.84 60.46
C GLU A 46 40.03 36.67 61.34
N VAL A 47 41.14 37.30 60.98
CA VAL A 47 42.35 37.32 61.81
C VAL A 47 42.22 38.37 62.91
N ASP A 48 41.71 39.56 62.61
CA ASP A 48 41.55 40.66 63.57
C ASP A 48 40.43 40.38 64.59
N ASN A 49 39.40 39.61 64.22
CA ASN A 49 38.34 39.15 65.14
C ASN A 49 38.80 38.06 66.12
N ARG A 50 40.07 37.61 66.10
CA ARG A 50 40.59 36.61 67.03
C ARG A 50 41.22 37.22 68.27
N GLU A 51 40.84 36.71 69.43
CA GLU A 51 41.38 37.10 70.73
C GLU A 51 42.84 36.65 70.97
N GLY A 52 43.43 35.85 70.06
CA GLY A 52 44.84 35.42 70.16
C GLY A 52 45.32 34.45 69.05
N PHE A 53 46.59 34.06 69.14
CA PHE A 53 47.20 33.04 68.27
C PHE A 53 46.72 31.62 68.61
N SER A 54 46.60 30.78 67.59
CA SER A 54 46.09 29.40 67.75
C SER A 54 47.05 28.49 68.50
N THR A 55 46.49 27.69 69.41
CA THR A 55 47.25 26.62 70.10
C THR A 55 47.51 25.43 69.17
N ARG A 56 48.55 24.63 69.46
CA ARG A 56 48.85 23.39 68.70
C ARG A 56 47.68 22.39 68.70
N GLN A 57 46.84 22.40 69.73
CA GLN A 57 45.68 21.52 69.84
C GLN A 57 44.53 21.98 68.92
N GLU A 58 44.25 23.29 68.87
CA GLU A 58 43.33 23.86 67.87
C GLU A 58 43.79 23.60 66.45
N VAL A 59 45.06 23.88 66.13
CA VAL A 59 45.62 23.66 64.77
C VAL A 59 45.32 22.25 64.29
N ARG A 60 45.56 21.24 65.14
CA ARG A 60 45.34 19.83 64.82
C ARG A 60 43.85 19.50 64.67
N ALA A 61 43.00 19.94 65.60
CA ALA A 61 41.57 19.69 65.54
C ALA A 61 40.91 20.34 64.32
N ASN A 62 41.33 21.57 63.99
CA ASN A 62 40.77 22.36 62.89
C ASN A 62 41.23 21.81 61.54
N LEU A 63 42.50 21.40 61.42
CA LEU A 63 43.03 20.78 60.21
C LEU A 63 42.32 19.44 59.97
N GLN A 64 42.26 18.57 60.97
CA GLN A 64 41.56 17.28 60.89
C GLN A 64 40.08 17.46 60.50
N ALA A 65 39.36 18.43 61.10
CA ALA A 65 37.96 18.67 60.76
C ALA A 65 37.75 19.15 59.31
N VAL A 66 38.72 19.88 58.73
CA VAL A 66 38.67 20.31 57.32
C VAL A 66 39.11 19.18 56.38
N GLU A 67 40.06 18.34 56.78
CA GLU A 67 40.46 17.13 56.04
C GLU A 67 39.31 16.11 55.98
N GLU A 68 38.63 15.86 57.10
CA GLU A 68 37.42 15.01 57.16
C GLU A 68 36.24 15.58 56.35
N GLU A 69 36.08 16.91 56.30
CA GLU A 69 35.06 17.57 55.46
C GLU A 69 35.41 17.45 53.97
N LYS A 70 36.69 17.61 53.61
CA LYS A 70 37.20 17.43 52.25
C LYS A 70 37.02 15.98 51.77
N GLU A 71 37.45 14.99 52.55
CA GLU A 71 37.32 13.57 52.18
C GLU A 71 35.85 13.18 51.98
N ARG A 72 34.94 13.77 52.76
CA ARG A 72 33.49 13.59 52.60
C ARG A 72 32.98 14.23 51.31
N GLU A 73 33.32 15.48 51.01
CA GLU A 73 32.93 16.15 49.75
C GLU A 73 33.47 15.40 48.51
N ASP A 74 34.75 15.00 48.52
CA ASP A 74 35.37 14.21 47.45
C ASP A 74 34.67 12.85 47.27
N ALA A 75 34.27 12.19 48.37
CA ALA A 75 33.56 10.90 48.34
C ALA A 75 32.10 11.04 47.88
N ASP A 76 31.39 12.06 48.34
CA ASP A 76 30.02 12.36 47.94
C ASP A 76 29.96 12.70 46.44
N TYR A 77 30.89 13.51 45.94
CA TYR A 77 31.03 13.81 44.52
C TYR A 77 31.27 12.53 43.68
N LYS A 78 32.29 11.74 44.03
CA LYS A 78 32.62 10.47 43.34
C LYS A 78 31.45 9.49 43.37
N SER A 79 30.78 9.33 44.52
CA SER A 79 29.64 8.44 44.65
C SER A 79 28.45 8.89 43.78
N SER A 80 28.23 10.20 43.66
CA SER A 80 27.17 10.77 42.81
C SER A 80 27.42 10.53 41.32
N ILE A 81 28.68 10.64 40.86
CA ILE A 81 29.08 10.30 39.48
C ILE A 81 28.93 8.80 39.23
N LEU A 82 29.37 7.94 40.16
CA LEU A 82 29.23 6.50 40.03
C LEU A 82 27.76 6.06 39.99
N ALA A 83 26.87 6.71 40.75
CA ALA A 83 25.43 6.50 40.69
C ALA A 83 24.86 6.89 39.31
N ALA A 84 25.12 8.12 38.85
CA ALA A 84 24.67 8.60 37.55
C ALA A 84 25.21 7.75 36.38
N ASN A 85 26.45 7.28 36.46
CA ASN A 85 27.05 6.41 35.44
C ASN A 85 26.39 5.02 35.40
N ARG A 86 26.03 4.44 36.57
CA ARG A 86 25.26 3.19 36.63
C ARG A 86 23.88 3.34 36.00
N GLU A 87 23.23 4.50 36.19
CA GLU A 87 21.94 4.80 35.55
C GLU A 87 22.06 5.00 34.05
N PHE A 88 23.07 5.74 33.58
CA PHE A 88 23.40 5.88 32.16
C PHE A 88 23.65 4.52 31.48
N ILE A 89 24.49 3.64 32.08
CA ILE A 89 24.75 2.30 31.54
C ILE A 89 23.46 1.46 31.50
N ARG A 90 22.62 1.54 32.54
CA ARG A 90 21.31 0.85 32.59
C ARG A 90 20.36 1.36 31.52
N ALA A 91 20.27 2.68 31.32
CA ALA A 91 19.43 3.30 30.30
C ALA A 91 19.91 2.95 28.88
N LYS A 92 21.23 3.03 28.64
CA LYS A 92 21.86 2.60 27.38
C LYS A 92 21.54 1.13 27.05
N LYS A 93 21.74 0.21 28.00
CA LYS A 93 21.45 -1.21 27.78
C LYS A 93 19.97 -1.43 27.38
N LYS A 94 19.03 -0.78 28.08
CA LYS A 94 17.60 -0.83 27.73
C LYS A 94 17.32 -0.28 26.34
N ARG A 95 17.96 0.84 25.96
CA ARG A 95 17.81 1.45 24.63
C ARG A 95 18.27 0.50 23.54
N ASP A 96 19.44 -0.11 23.72
CA ASP A 96 20.04 -1.03 22.75
C ASP A 96 19.18 -2.30 22.60
N GLU A 97 18.69 -2.86 23.72
CA GLU A 97 17.77 -4.01 23.76
C GLU A 97 16.45 -3.74 23.03
N VAL A 98 15.75 -2.64 23.35
CA VAL A 98 14.47 -2.28 22.70
C VAL A 98 14.67 -1.87 21.23
N THR A 99 15.81 -1.27 20.88
CA THR A 99 16.15 -0.96 19.47
C THR A 99 16.36 -2.22 18.65
N THR A 100 17.05 -3.23 19.22
CA THR A 100 17.23 -4.54 18.57
C THR A 100 15.89 -5.26 18.41
N GLN A 101 15.04 -5.24 19.45
CA GLN A 101 13.68 -5.78 19.38
C GLN A 101 12.85 -5.12 18.28
N PHE A 102 12.90 -3.78 18.17
CA PHE A 102 12.21 -3.03 17.13
C PHE A 102 12.68 -3.41 15.73
N GLN A 103 14.01 -3.51 15.51
CA GLN A 103 14.58 -3.90 14.21
C GLN A 103 14.16 -5.31 13.78
N ALA A 104 14.19 -6.28 14.71
CA ALA A 104 13.75 -7.64 14.44
C ALA A 104 12.26 -7.68 14.04
N SER A 105 11.36 -7.17 14.88
CA SER A 105 9.91 -7.20 14.60
C SER A 105 9.51 -6.34 13.39
N SER A 106 10.23 -5.27 13.08
CA SER A 106 10.01 -4.50 11.84
C SER A 106 10.40 -5.29 10.59
N THR A 107 11.48 -6.09 10.67
CA THR A 107 11.91 -6.95 9.55
C THR A 107 10.89 -8.07 9.30
N GLU A 108 10.41 -8.71 10.36
CA GLU A 108 9.33 -9.73 10.27
C GLU A 108 8.03 -9.15 9.69
N LEU A 109 7.68 -7.91 10.04
CA LEU A 109 6.51 -7.21 9.49
C LEU A 109 6.65 -6.94 7.98
N ASP A 110 7.84 -6.54 7.53
CA ASP A 110 8.14 -6.33 6.10
C ASP A 110 8.15 -7.64 5.31
N GLU A 111 8.60 -8.75 5.91
CA GLU A 111 8.49 -10.08 5.32
C GLU A 111 7.02 -10.52 5.19
N ALA A 112 6.21 -10.35 6.24
CA ALA A 112 4.77 -10.61 6.19
C ALA A 112 4.05 -9.76 5.10
N ALA A 113 4.47 -8.51 4.88
CA ALA A 113 3.96 -7.66 3.81
C ALA A 113 4.32 -8.17 2.40
N LYS A 114 5.57 -8.62 2.19
CA LYS A 114 6.01 -9.26 0.94
C LYS A 114 5.20 -10.53 0.67
N ASP A 115 4.96 -11.32 1.70
CA ASP A 115 4.18 -12.56 1.64
C ASP A 115 2.72 -12.33 1.24
N ILE A 116 2.08 -11.29 1.80
CA ILE A 116 0.73 -10.84 1.39
C ILE A 116 0.73 -10.43 -0.09
N LYS A 117 1.73 -9.65 -0.52
CA LYS A 117 1.85 -9.21 -1.92
C LYS A 117 1.98 -10.39 -2.89
N THR A 118 2.77 -11.41 -2.54
CA THR A 118 2.91 -12.63 -3.34
C THR A 118 1.57 -13.37 -3.48
N VAL A 119 0.82 -13.57 -2.40
CA VAL A 119 -0.50 -14.24 -2.45
C VAL A 119 -1.53 -13.43 -3.25
N ARG A 120 -1.49 -12.08 -3.19
CA ARG A 120 -2.33 -11.22 -4.06
C ARG A 120 -1.99 -11.41 -5.54
N ALA A 121 -0.71 -11.38 -5.91
CA ALA A 121 -0.27 -11.63 -7.29
C ALA A 121 -0.66 -13.03 -7.81
N THR A 122 -0.63 -14.06 -6.94
CA THR A 122 -1.14 -15.40 -7.30
C THR A 122 -2.64 -15.38 -7.59
N ASN A 123 -3.44 -14.67 -6.78
CA ASN A 123 -4.89 -14.53 -7.03
C ASN A 123 -5.18 -13.79 -8.35
N GLU A 124 -4.43 -12.73 -8.66
CA GLU A 124 -4.54 -11.98 -9.92
C GLU A 124 -4.17 -12.85 -11.14
N ASN A 125 -3.14 -13.69 -11.03
CA ASN A 125 -2.76 -14.64 -12.08
C ASN A 125 -3.83 -15.73 -12.28
N LEU A 126 -4.47 -16.23 -11.21
CA LEU A 126 -5.58 -17.17 -11.30
C LEU A 126 -6.80 -16.55 -12.00
N ASP A 127 -7.10 -15.27 -11.75
CA ASP A 127 -8.15 -14.55 -12.50
C ASP A 127 -7.81 -14.42 -13.98
N ALA A 128 -6.59 -13.98 -14.32
CA ALA A 128 -6.14 -13.89 -15.70
C ALA A 128 -6.16 -15.26 -16.43
N GLN A 129 -5.98 -16.38 -15.72
CA GLN A 129 -6.14 -17.72 -16.29
C GLN A 129 -7.61 -18.11 -16.51
N ILE A 130 -8.50 -17.79 -15.56
CA ILE A 130 -9.94 -18.01 -15.70
C ILE A 130 -10.48 -17.25 -16.92
N ASP A 131 -10.14 -15.96 -17.05
CA ASP A 131 -10.58 -15.11 -18.16
C ASP A 131 -10.11 -15.67 -19.52
N ARG A 132 -8.85 -16.12 -19.61
CA ARG A 132 -8.32 -16.79 -20.81
C ARG A 132 -9.07 -18.06 -21.15
N PHE A 133 -9.35 -18.93 -20.19
CA PHE A 133 -10.11 -20.16 -20.45
C PHE A 133 -11.57 -19.88 -20.84
N GLU A 134 -12.20 -18.84 -20.29
CA GLU A 134 -13.54 -18.40 -20.69
C GLU A 134 -13.55 -17.82 -22.11
N GLN A 135 -12.50 -17.08 -22.50
CA GLN A 135 -12.27 -16.63 -23.89
C GLN A 135 -11.99 -17.79 -24.86
N ASP A 136 -11.23 -18.80 -24.45
CA ASP A 136 -10.97 -20.01 -25.24
C ASP A 136 -12.28 -20.79 -25.46
N ILE A 137 -13.12 -20.95 -24.43
CA ILE A 137 -14.45 -21.57 -24.56
C ILE A 137 -15.30 -20.82 -25.59
N LYS A 138 -15.33 -19.48 -25.52
CA LYS A 138 -16.04 -18.66 -26.52
C LYS A 138 -15.50 -18.90 -27.93
N THR A 139 -14.18 -18.93 -28.08
CA THR A 139 -13.50 -19.19 -29.37
C THR A 139 -13.81 -20.59 -29.92
N GLN A 140 -13.88 -21.62 -29.07
CA GLN A 140 -14.31 -22.96 -29.48
C GLN A 140 -15.79 -22.99 -29.91
N LYS A 141 -16.69 -22.30 -29.19
CA LYS A 141 -18.12 -22.19 -29.57
C LYS A 141 -18.31 -21.46 -30.91
N ASP A 142 -17.60 -20.35 -31.12
CA ASP A 142 -17.64 -19.58 -32.37
C ASP A 142 -17.06 -20.39 -33.54
N SER A 143 -16.02 -21.19 -33.29
CA SER A 143 -15.43 -22.09 -34.29
C SER A 143 -16.38 -23.24 -34.66
N LEU A 144 -17.03 -23.87 -33.68
CA LEU A 144 -18.08 -24.86 -33.91
C LEU A 144 -19.24 -24.26 -34.71
N LYS A 145 -19.68 -23.02 -34.39
CA LYS A 145 -20.74 -22.34 -35.16
C LYS A 145 -20.36 -22.18 -36.62
N ARG A 146 -19.16 -21.66 -36.91
CA ARG A 146 -18.67 -21.45 -38.28
C ARG A 146 -18.58 -22.76 -39.05
N TRP A 147 -18.05 -23.81 -38.41
CA TRP A 147 -17.92 -25.13 -39.02
C TRP A 147 -19.30 -25.74 -39.36
N LEU A 148 -20.26 -25.72 -38.44
CA LEU A 148 -21.64 -26.16 -38.68
C LEU A 148 -22.30 -25.40 -39.86
N GLN A 149 -21.96 -24.12 -40.03
CA GLN A 149 -22.45 -23.27 -41.13
C GLN A 149 -21.81 -23.55 -42.49
N SER A 150 -20.54 -23.94 -42.52
CA SER A 150 -19.78 -24.16 -43.77
C SER A 150 -19.83 -25.60 -44.27
N GLU A 151 -19.92 -26.57 -43.37
CA GLU A 151 -19.71 -27.99 -43.68
C GLU A 151 -20.99 -28.68 -44.17
N LYS A 152 -20.85 -29.58 -45.15
CA LYS A 152 -21.96 -30.36 -45.71
C LYS A 152 -22.37 -31.46 -44.73
N GLN A 153 -23.63 -31.46 -44.31
CA GLN A 153 -24.15 -32.40 -43.29
C GLN A 153 -24.95 -33.57 -43.90
N GLY A 154 -24.93 -33.72 -45.22
CA GLY A 154 -25.59 -34.80 -45.93
C GLY A 154 -26.16 -34.35 -47.29
N GLU A 155 -27.04 -35.19 -47.80
CA GLU A 155 -27.67 -35.12 -49.11
C GLU A 155 -29.13 -35.57 -49.01
N ILE A 156 -29.98 -35.05 -49.90
CA ILE A 156 -31.37 -35.48 -50.06
C ILE A 156 -31.67 -35.73 -51.54
N LEU A 157 -32.35 -36.82 -51.84
CA LEU A 157 -32.90 -37.09 -53.16
C LEU A 157 -34.38 -36.73 -53.19
N VAL A 158 -34.77 -35.99 -54.23
CA VAL A 158 -36.16 -35.64 -54.48
C VAL A 158 -36.57 -36.14 -55.86
N ALA A 159 -37.58 -37.00 -55.89
CA ALA A 159 -38.25 -37.43 -57.10
C ALA A 159 -39.37 -36.44 -57.46
N VAL A 160 -39.47 -36.14 -58.75
CA VAL A 160 -40.48 -35.27 -59.34
C VAL A 160 -41.05 -35.94 -60.59
N ILE A 161 -42.37 -36.09 -60.67
CA ILE A 161 -43.06 -36.48 -61.91
C ILE A 161 -43.70 -35.22 -62.52
N TYR A 162 -43.46 -35.00 -63.81
CA TYR A 162 -44.04 -33.89 -64.57
C TYR A 162 -44.22 -34.25 -66.05
N THR A 163 -45.22 -33.65 -66.69
CA THR A 163 -45.44 -33.73 -68.14
C THR A 163 -44.86 -32.51 -68.84
N ARG A 164 -44.05 -32.75 -69.87
CA ARG A 164 -43.49 -31.74 -70.77
C ARG A 164 -44.36 -31.61 -72.01
N GLY A 165 -45.10 -30.52 -72.11
CA GLY A 165 -45.86 -30.19 -73.32
C GLY A 165 -45.00 -29.56 -74.42
N PHE A 166 -45.56 -29.45 -75.63
CA PHE A 166 -44.87 -28.93 -76.82
C PHE A 166 -44.25 -27.52 -76.62
N LYS A 167 -44.89 -26.66 -75.82
CA LYS A 167 -44.43 -25.29 -75.54
C LYS A 167 -43.50 -25.17 -74.31
N ASP A 168 -43.20 -26.28 -73.62
CA ASP A 168 -42.41 -26.26 -72.38
C ASP A 168 -40.89 -26.45 -72.64
N SER A 169 -40.11 -25.44 -72.27
CA SER A 169 -38.63 -25.55 -72.27
C SER A 169 -38.13 -26.34 -71.06
N ALA A 170 -37.09 -27.15 -71.27
CA ALA A 170 -36.50 -27.98 -70.20
C ALA A 170 -36.06 -27.13 -68.99
N HIS A 171 -35.38 -26.00 -69.23
CA HIS A 171 -34.94 -25.08 -68.17
C HIS A 171 -36.09 -24.54 -67.30
N LYS A 172 -37.23 -24.19 -67.91
CA LYS A 172 -38.41 -23.71 -67.17
C LYS A 172 -39.07 -24.83 -66.36
N LEU A 173 -39.12 -26.05 -66.89
CA LEU A 173 -39.64 -27.22 -66.16
C LEU A 173 -38.75 -27.56 -64.97
N GLU A 174 -37.43 -27.56 -65.13
CA GLU A 174 -36.46 -27.81 -64.06
C GLU A 174 -36.54 -26.77 -62.93
N GLY A 175 -36.59 -25.48 -63.28
CA GLY A 175 -36.77 -24.42 -62.29
C GLY A 175 -38.15 -24.42 -61.59
N THR A 176 -39.17 -25.04 -62.21
CA THR A 176 -40.48 -25.24 -61.59
C THR A 176 -40.53 -26.49 -60.72
N ALA A 177 -39.84 -27.57 -61.14
CA ALA A 177 -39.63 -28.78 -60.36
C ALA A 177 -38.87 -28.48 -59.06
N ASP A 178 -37.80 -27.67 -59.11
CA ASP A 178 -37.04 -27.25 -57.93
C ASP A 178 -37.90 -26.45 -56.95
N LYS A 179 -38.75 -25.53 -57.44
CA LYS A 179 -39.72 -24.81 -56.61
C LYS A 179 -40.75 -25.74 -55.95
N ALA A 180 -41.18 -26.79 -56.64
CA ALA A 180 -42.07 -27.80 -56.07
C ALA A 180 -41.37 -28.74 -55.07
N SER A 181 -40.05 -28.93 -55.19
CA SER A 181 -39.22 -29.69 -54.24
C SER A 181 -38.98 -28.95 -52.92
N ALA A 182 -38.89 -27.61 -52.93
CA ALA A 182 -38.45 -26.83 -51.78
C ALA A 182 -39.22 -27.10 -50.46
N PRO A 183 -40.58 -27.18 -50.43
CA PRO A 183 -41.32 -27.43 -49.19
C PRO A 183 -41.05 -28.80 -48.55
N LEU A 184 -40.76 -29.83 -49.35
CA LEU A 184 -40.46 -31.18 -48.86
C LEU A 184 -39.02 -31.29 -48.34
N ILE A 185 -38.08 -30.64 -49.03
CA ILE A 185 -36.70 -30.50 -48.53
C ILE A 185 -36.72 -29.76 -47.19
N ALA A 186 -37.45 -28.64 -47.11
CA ALA A 186 -37.66 -27.86 -45.90
C ALA A 186 -38.17 -28.72 -44.72
N GLN A 187 -39.21 -29.53 -44.94
CA GLN A 187 -39.77 -30.41 -43.91
C GLN A 187 -38.74 -31.44 -43.41
N TYR A 188 -38.01 -32.08 -44.33
CA TYR A 188 -36.95 -33.04 -44.00
C TYR A 188 -35.81 -32.41 -43.20
N MET A 189 -35.36 -31.21 -43.58
CA MET A 189 -34.35 -30.46 -42.84
C MET A 189 -34.82 -30.08 -41.43
N GLY A 190 -36.10 -29.73 -41.27
CA GLY A 190 -36.70 -29.44 -39.96
C GLY A 190 -36.64 -30.65 -39.01
N THR A 191 -36.84 -31.87 -39.51
CA THR A 191 -36.65 -33.10 -38.73
C THR A 191 -35.18 -33.44 -38.49
N TYR A 192 -34.30 -33.21 -39.47
CA TYR A 192 -32.86 -33.45 -39.34
C TYR A 192 -32.19 -32.54 -38.30
N ILE A 193 -32.59 -31.27 -38.21
CA ILE A 193 -32.07 -30.36 -37.17
C ILE A 193 -32.46 -30.90 -35.78
N GLN A 194 -33.71 -31.33 -35.60
CA GLN A 194 -34.23 -31.76 -34.30
C GLN A 194 -33.49 -32.94 -33.66
N SER A 195 -32.96 -33.88 -34.44
CA SER A 195 -32.17 -35.01 -33.90
C SER A 195 -30.83 -34.54 -33.30
N PHE A 196 -30.17 -33.54 -33.88
CA PHE A 196 -28.90 -33.01 -33.40
C PHE A 196 -29.03 -31.82 -32.42
N THR A 197 -30.20 -31.17 -32.36
CA THR A 197 -30.49 -30.01 -31.50
C THR A 197 -30.03 -30.21 -30.06
N LYS A 198 -30.26 -31.38 -29.45
CA LYS A 198 -29.91 -31.64 -28.04
C LYS A 198 -28.40 -31.60 -27.76
N VAL A 199 -27.59 -32.17 -28.66
CA VAL A 199 -26.12 -32.24 -28.50
C VAL A 199 -25.48 -30.90 -28.79
N ILE A 200 -26.02 -30.14 -29.75
CA ILE A 200 -25.50 -28.82 -30.10
C ILE A 200 -25.89 -27.76 -29.03
N HIS A 201 -27.08 -27.88 -28.43
CA HIS A 201 -27.51 -26.99 -27.35
C HIS A 201 -26.67 -27.15 -26.06
N SER A 202 -26.27 -28.37 -25.68
CA SER A 202 -25.45 -28.59 -24.48
C SER A 202 -24.06 -27.95 -24.59
N ILE A 203 -23.57 -27.74 -25.80
CA ILE A 203 -22.25 -27.13 -26.07
C ILE A 203 -22.37 -25.60 -26.17
N ALA A 204 -23.32 -25.09 -26.95
CA ALA A 204 -23.25 -23.70 -27.40
C ALA A 204 -24.55 -22.87 -27.29
N ALA A 205 -25.69 -23.47 -26.88
CA ALA A 205 -26.97 -22.75 -26.71
C ALA A 205 -27.38 -21.88 -27.92
N PHE A 206 -27.12 -22.37 -29.14
CA PHE A 206 -27.47 -21.67 -30.38
C PHE A 206 -28.87 -22.06 -30.85
N ASP A 207 -29.76 -21.07 -30.93
CA ASP A 207 -31.05 -21.16 -31.62
C ASP A 207 -30.85 -21.22 -33.14
N PHE A 208 -30.48 -22.40 -33.67
CA PHE A 208 -30.53 -22.66 -35.11
C PHE A 208 -31.99 -22.68 -35.58
N ILE A 209 -32.27 -21.95 -36.65
CA ILE A 209 -33.64 -21.66 -37.04
C ILE A 209 -34.23 -22.72 -37.97
N ARG A 210 -35.50 -23.05 -37.71
CA ARG A 210 -36.31 -24.08 -38.38
C ARG A 210 -36.88 -23.64 -39.75
N ALA A 211 -36.40 -22.55 -40.33
CA ALA A 211 -36.96 -21.90 -41.52
C ALA A 211 -35.98 -21.96 -42.69
N THR A 212 -36.51 -22.25 -43.88
CA THR A 212 -35.83 -23.10 -44.88
C THR A 212 -36.01 -22.57 -46.30
N GLU A 213 -35.64 -21.31 -46.53
CA GLU A 213 -35.88 -20.64 -47.82
C GLU A 213 -34.64 -20.21 -48.59
N GLU A 214 -33.48 -20.01 -47.95
CA GLU A 214 -32.26 -19.62 -48.68
C GLU A 214 -31.00 -20.33 -48.16
N GLY A 215 -30.29 -21.00 -49.06
CA GLY A 215 -28.94 -21.52 -48.84
C GLY A 215 -28.81 -22.82 -48.03
N THR A 216 -29.87 -23.30 -47.39
CA THR A 216 -29.86 -24.53 -46.56
C THR A 216 -29.81 -25.82 -47.39
N ALA A 217 -30.33 -25.81 -48.62
CA ALA A 217 -30.16 -26.90 -49.57
C ALA A 217 -29.59 -26.34 -50.89
N LYS A 218 -28.55 -26.98 -51.43
CA LYS A 218 -27.88 -26.55 -52.67
C LYS A 218 -27.88 -27.70 -53.66
N TRP A 219 -28.01 -27.41 -54.95
CA TRP A 219 -27.82 -28.46 -55.96
C TRP A 219 -26.35 -28.87 -56.01
N ASN A 220 -26.07 -30.17 -55.92
CA ASN A 220 -24.73 -30.75 -55.91
C ASN A 220 -23.99 -30.70 -57.26
N LYS A 221 -24.57 -30.04 -58.29
CA LYS A 221 -24.09 -29.94 -59.68
C LYS A 221 -24.09 -31.28 -60.46
N GLU A 222 -24.61 -32.35 -59.91
CA GLU A 222 -24.85 -33.64 -60.60
C GLU A 222 -26.02 -33.48 -61.59
N GLU A 223 -25.91 -34.06 -62.79
CA GLU A 223 -27.02 -34.01 -63.75
C GLU A 223 -28.23 -34.80 -63.21
N PRO A 224 -29.45 -34.21 -63.18
CA PRO A 224 -30.63 -34.92 -62.70
C PRO A 224 -30.93 -36.17 -63.54
N LEU A 225 -31.07 -37.33 -62.89
CA LEU A 225 -31.50 -38.56 -63.57
C LEU A 225 -32.93 -38.38 -64.07
N ARG A 226 -33.18 -38.72 -65.34
CA ARG A 226 -34.52 -38.67 -65.95
C ARG A 226 -34.82 -39.93 -66.74
N ILE A 227 -36.07 -40.41 -66.65
CA ILE A 227 -36.62 -41.46 -67.53
C ILE A 227 -38.00 -41.05 -68.05
N GLU A 228 -38.37 -41.58 -69.21
CA GLU A 228 -39.70 -41.42 -69.80
C GLU A 228 -40.66 -42.43 -69.16
N LEU A 229 -41.77 -41.94 -68.59
CA LEU A 229 -42.81 -42.78 -67.99
C LEU A 229 -43.94 -43.09 -68.98
N GLU A 230 -44.37 -42.09 -69.75
CA GLU A 230 -45.53 -42.17 -70.65
C GLU A 230 -45.43 -41.11 -71.76
N LYS A 231 -46.01 -41.39 -72.94
CA LYS A 231 -46.17 -40.45 -74.06
C LYS A 231 -47.64 -40.36 -74.42
N GLY A 232 -48.20 -39.15 -74.40
CA GLY A 232 -49.60 -38.89 -74.75
C GLY A 232 -49.76 -37.59 -75.53
N GLU A 233 -51.00 -37.29 -75.93
CA GLU A 233 -51.33 -36.10 -76.75
C GLU A 233 -50.98 -34.77 -76.07
N SER A 234 -50.96 -34.75 -74.74
CA SER A 234 -50.57 -33.59 -73.92
C SER A 234 -49.05 -33.42 -73.75
N GLY A 235 -48.24 -34.41 -74.16
CA GLY A 235 -46.78 -34.40 -74.06
C GLY A 235 -46.18 -35.68 -73.48
N THR A 236 -44.90 -35.64 -73.14
CA THR A 236 -44.18 -36.76 -72.50
C THR A 236 -44.08 -36.54 -70.99
N THR A 237 -44.46 -37.55 -70.21
CA THR A 237 -44.32 -37.56 -68.75
C THR A 237 -42.97 -38.15 -68.36
N TYR A 238 -42.23 -37.42 -67.52
CA TYR A 238 -40.89 -37.80 -67.04
C TYR A 238 -40.91 -38.02 -65.53
N LEU A 239 -40.16 -39.04 -65.08
CA LEU A 239 -39.64 -39.09 -63.72
C LEU A 239 -38.28 -38.39 -63.72
N ARG A 240 -38.07 -37.48 -62.78
CA ARG A 240 -36.80 -36.81 -62.49
C ARG A 240 -36.38 -37.12 -61.06
N LEU A 241 -35.17 -37.60 -60.84
CA LEU A 241 -34.54 -37.68 -59.52
C LEU A 241 -33.38 -36.68 -59.47
N LYS A 242 -33.41 -35.77 -58.50
CA LYS A 242 -32.36 -34.77 -58.30
C LYS A 242 -31.84 -34.82 -56.86
N ARG A 243 -30.51 -34.74 -56.72
CA ARG A 243 -29.82 -34.69 -55.44
C ARG A 243 -29.51 -33.25 -55.03
N TYR A 244 -29.61 -32.98 -53.73
CA TYR A 244 -29.25 -31.71 -53.12
C TYR A 244 -28.37 -31.94 -51.90
N GLU A 245 -27.37 -31.09 -51.70
CA GLU A 245 -26.51 -31.05 -50.52
C GLU A 245 -27.20 -30.28 -49.39
N LEU A 246 -27.08 -30.77 -48.17
CA LEU A 246 -27.73 -30.21 -46.98
C LEU A 246 -26.74 -29.42 -46.11
N TYR A 247 -27.13 -28.19 -45.79
CA TYR A 247 -26.48 -27.26 -44.88
C TYR A 247 -27.49 -26.80 -43.82
N PRO A 248 -27.85 -27.65 -42.84
CA PRO A 248 -28.98 -27.42 -41.92
C PRO A 248 -28.75 -26.29 -40.89
N PHE A 249 -27.51 -25.91 -40.59
CA PHE A 249 -27.19 -25.01 -39.49
C PHE A 249 -26.95 -23.55 -39.94
N GLN A 250 -27.80 -22.99 -40.79
CA GLN A 250 -27.68 -21.59 -41.25
C GLN A 250 -28.29 -20.57 -40.27
N ASP A 251 -27.76 -19.34 -40.26
CA ASP A 251 -28.41 -18.20 -39.60
C ASP A 251 -29.60 -17.70 -40.46
N ASN A 252 -30.73 -17.39 -39.82
CA ASN A 252 -31.89 -16.84 -40.52
C ASN A 252 -31.68 -15.37 -40.91
N LYS A 253 -31.56 -15.10 -42.21
CA LYS A 253 -31.33 -13.75 -42.74
C LYS A 253 -32.62 -12.99 -43.11
N SER A 254 -33.75 -13.69 -43.26
CA SER A 254 -34.98 -13.12 -43.85
C SER A 254 -36.17 -13.04 -42.88
N GLY A 255 -36.17 -13.80 -41.78
CA GLY A 255 -37.18 -13.73 -40.72
C GLY A 255 -38.57 -14.25 -41.11
N LYS A 256 -38.78 -14.71 -42.34
CA LYS A 256 -40.10 -15.07 -42.88
C LYS A 256 -40.08 -16.46 -43.52
N ILE A 257 -41.23 -17.13 -43.39
CA ILE A 257 -41.57 -18.34 -44.13
C ILE A 257 -42.62 -17.91 -45.17
N SER A 258 -42.27 -18.06 -46.44
CA SER A 258 -43.12 -17.91 -47.61
C SER A 258 -43.66 -19.29 -47.99
N PRO A 259 -44.86 -19.70 -47.54
CA PRO A 259 -45.41 -21.01 -47.88
C PRO A 259 -45.63 -21.12 -49.40
N VAL A 260 -44.72 -21.81 -50.09
CA VAL A 260 -44.87 -22.12 -51.51
C VAL A 260 -46.03 -23.10 -51.64
N ALA A 261 -47.11 -22.67 -52.28
CA ALA A 261 -48.29 -23.48 -52.49
C ALA A 261 -47.95 -24.76 -53.27
N ALA A 262 -48.47 -25.90 -52.82
CA ALA A 262 -48.25 -27.19 -53.46
C ALA A 262 -48.75 -27.16 -54.92
N SER A 263 -47.84 -27.35 -55.88
CA SER A 263 -48.15 -27.28 -57.30
C SER A 263 -48.89 -28.54 -57.75
N ALA A 264 -50.20 -28.44 -58.02
CA ALA A 264 -51.01 -29.56 -58.49
C ALA A 264 -50.50 -30.22 -59.79
N LYS A 265 -49.70 -29.48 -60.61
CA LYS A 265 -49.08 -29.97 -61.87
C LYS A 265 -47.87 -30.89 -61.64
N TYR A 266 -47.26 -30.89 -60.45
CA TYR A 266 -46.04 -31.64 -60.15
C TYR A 266 -46.27 -32.59 -58.99
N LYS A 267 -45.96 -33.87 -59.16
CA LYS A 267 -45.94 -34.85 -58.07
C LYS A 267 -44.53 -34.91 -57.53
N VAL A 268 -44.35 -34.88 -56.21
CA VAL A 268 -43.03 -34.76 -55.59
C VAL A 268 -42.94 -35.65 -54.35
N ALA A 269 -41.82 -36.34 -54.16
CA ALA A 269 -41.52 -37.09 -52.95
C ALA A 269 -40.01 -37.05 -52.62
N VAL A 270 -39.69 -37.10 -51.33
CA VAL A 270 -38.34 -37.40 -50.85
C VAL A 270 -38.12 -38.91 -50.93
N ILE A 271 -37.02 -39.34 -51.55
CA ILE A 271 -36.71 -40.75 -51.73
C ILE A 271 -35.52 -41.11 -50.85
N SER A 272 -35.73 -41.95 -49.84
CA SER A 272 -34.66 -42.42 -48.93
C SER A 272 -34.28 -43.89 -49.17
N SER A 273 -35.13 -44.64 -49.87
CA SER A 273 -34.97 -46.06 -50.17
C SER A 273 -35.58 -46.41 -51.54
N HIS A 274 -35.20 -47.57 -52.10
CA HIS A 274 -35.83 -48.10 -53.32
C HIS A 274 -37.36 -48.24 -53.16
N LYS A 275 -37.80 -48.70 -51.99
CA LYS A 275 -39.22 -48.87 -51.66
C LYS A 275 -39.98 -47.54 -51.73
N ASP A 276 -39.38 -46.42 -51.33
CA ASP A 276 -40.03 -45.11 -51.44
C ASP A 276 -40.25 -44.71 -52.90
N LEU A 277 -39.31 -45.08 -53.79
CA LEU A 277 -39.43 -44.83 -55.23
C LEU A 277 -40.53 -45.69 -55.87
N GLU A 278 -40.59 -46.98 -55.52
CA GLU A 278 -41.66 -47.88 -55.97
C GLU A 278 -43.05 -47.42 -55.48
N VAL A 279 -43.16 -47.03 -54.21
CA VAL A 279 -44.38 -46.48 -53.61
C VAL A 279 -44.77 -45.17 -54.30
N PHE A 280 -43.82 -44.28 -54.58
CA PHE A 280 -44.10 -43.02 -55.27
C PHE A 280 -44.57 -43.23 -56.71
N LEU A 281 -43.98 -44.17 -57.46
CA LEU A 281 -44.43 -44.52 -58.81
C LEU A 281 -45.83 -45.13 -58.80
N THR A 282 -46.07 -46.13 -57.95
CA THR A 282 -47.38 -46.83 -57.86
C THR A 282 -48.51 -45.91 -57.38
N GLN A 283 -48.26 -45.01 -56.43
CA GLN A 283 -49.21 -43.97 -56.01
C GLN A 283 -49.62 -43.02 -57.15
N ASN A 284 -48.75 -42.85 -58.15
CA ASN A 284 -49.00 -42.04 -59.34
C ASN A 284 -49.34 -42.90 -60.58
N GLN A 285 -49.80 -44.14 -60.37
CA GLN A 285 -50.31 -45.08 -61.39
C GLN A 285 -49.25 -45.65 -62.37
N PHE A 286 -47.95 -45.53 -62.05
CA PHE A 286 -46.87 -46.12 -62.83
C PHE A 286 -46.39 -47.44 -62.20
N ASN A 287 -46.24 -48.50 -63.00
CA ASN A 287 -45.71 -49.78 -62.54
C ASN A 287 -44.17 -49.77 -62.59
N PRO A 288 -43.44 -49.86 -61.45
CA PRO A 288 -41.98 -49.79 -61.42
C PRO A 288 -41.29 -50.83 -62.30
N LYS A 289 -41.90 -52.01 -62.47
CA LYS A 289 -41.36 -53.12 -63.29
C LYS A 289 -41.25 -52.82 -64.78
N ASN A 290 -41.87 -51.72 -65.25
CA ASN A 290 -41.84 -51.32 -66.66
C ASN A 290 -40.62 -50.44 -67.01
N TYR A 291 -39.75 -50.11 -66.05
CA TYR A 291 -38.71 -49.08 -66.20
C TYR A 291 -37.33 -49.56 -65.72
N GLU A 292 -36.25 -49.06 -66.34
CA GLU A 292 -34.88 -49.32 -65.90
C GLU A 292 -34.51 -48.38 -64.72
N LEU A 293 -34.66 -48.88 -63.48
CA LEU A 293 -34.43 -48.09 -62.26
C LEU A 293 -33.01 -48.23 -61.66
N THR A 294 -32.14 -49.07 -62.23
CA THR A 294 -30.78 -49.36 -61.73
C THR A 294 -29.93 -48.11 -61.44
N ARG A 295 -30.05 -47.06 -62.26
CA ARG A 295 -29.35 -45.78 -62.02
C ARG A 295 -29.91 -45.01 -60.81
N PHE A 296 -31.22 -45.10 -60.58
CA PHE A 296 -31.90 -44.49 -59.45
C PHE A 296 -31.58 -45.25 -58.16
N GLU A 297 -31.55 -46.60 -58.21
CA GLU A 297 -31.11 -47.46 -57.11
C GLU A 297 -29.67 -47.14 -56.65
N ASN A 298 -28.73 -47.02 -57.61
CA ASN A 298 -27.36 -46.61 -57.31
C ASN A 298 -27.34 -45.21 -56.65
N ALA A 299 -28.02 -44.21 -57.22
CA ALA A 299 -28.08 -42.87 -56.63
C ALA A 299 -28.64 -42.88 -55.19
N ILE A 300 -29.68 -43.69 -54.92
CA ILE A 300 -30.27 -43.86 -53.58
C ILE A 300 -29.25 -44.47 -52.62
N ARG A 301 -28.58 -45.56 -52.99
CA ARG A 301 -27.56 -46.21 -52.16
C ARG A 301 -26.40 -45.26 -51.87
N ASP A 302 -25.90 -44.57 -52.89
CA ASP A 302 -24.75 -43.69 -52.78
C ASP A 302 -25.09 -42.45 -51.92
N THR A 303 -26.33 -41.93 -52.00
CA THR A 303 -26.86 -40.87 -51.11
C THR A 303 -26.95 -41.38 -49.66
N ALA A 304 -27.47 -42.59 -49.45
CA ALA A 304 -27.56 -43.18 -48.11
C ALA A 304 -26.17 -43.40 -47.48
N GLN A 305 -25.19 -43.84 -48.26
CA GLN A 305 -23.80 -43.99 -47.81
C GLN A 305 -23.15 -42.63 -47.51
N SER A 306 -23.39 -41.60 -48.34
CA SER A 306 -22.92 -40.23 -48.08
C SER A 306 -23.52 -39.68 -46.78
N ASN A 307 -24.80 -39.93 -46.52
CA ASN A 307 -25.48 -39.50 -45.30
C ASN A 307 -24.97 -40.17 -44.03
N LEU A 308 -24.62 -41.47 -44.10
CA LEU A 308 -23.98 -42.16 -42.98
C LEU A 308 -22.62 -41.54 -42.66
N ALA A 309 -21.75 -41.37 -43.67
CA ALA A 309 -20.43 -40.76 -43.50
C ALA A 309 -20.50 -39.31 -42.97
N ALA A 310 -21.47 -38.52 -43.45
CA ALA A 310 -21.69 -37.15 -42.95
C ALA A 310 -22.19 -37.15 -41.49
N GLY A 311 -23.08 -38.08 -41.11
CA GLY A 311 -23.56 -38.23 -39.74
C GLY A 311 -22.47 -38.64 -38.76
N ASP A 312 -21.60 -39.58 -39.15
CA ASP A 312 -20.46 -40.01 -38.33
C ASP A 312 -19.44 -38.89 -38.16
N GLY A 313 -19.08 -38.18 -39.24
CA GLY A 313 -18.20 -37.01 -39.18
C GLY A 313 -18.76 -35.87 -38.33
N LEU A 314 -20.08 -35.63 -38.39
CA LEU A 314 -20.76 -34.67 -37.51
C LEU A 314 -20.65 -35.06 -36.03
N ASN A 315 -20.94 -36.32 -35.71
CA ASN A 315 -20.82 -36.82 -34.34
C ASN A 315 -19.40 -36.71 -33.79
N GLU A 316 -18.38 -37.06 -34.60
CA GLU A 316 -16.97 -36.97 -34.18
C GLU A 316 -16.53 -35.52 -33.93
N GLN A 317 -16.83 -34.59 -34.84
CA GLN A 317 -16.45 -33.18 -34.68
C GLN A 317 -17.16 -32.53 -33.49
N VAL A 318 -18.48 -32.73 -33.36
CA VAL A 318 -19.27 -32.20 -32.23
C VAL A 318 -18.74 -32.73 -30.90
N LYS A 319 -18.40 -34.03 -30.82
CA LYS A 319 -17.77 -34.62 -29.64
C LYS A 319 -16.39 -34.01 -29.37
N SER A 320 -15.54 -33.80 -30.39
CA SER A 320 -14.23 -33.16 -30.22
C SER A 320 -14.33 -31.76 -29.62
N PHE A 321 -15.28 -30.95 -30.08
CA PHE A 321 -15.55 -29.63 -29.49
C PHE A 321 -16.12 -29.73 -28.06
N GLN A 322 -17.02 -30.68 -27.79
CA GLN A 322 -17.57 -30.93 -26.46
C GLN A 322 -16.46 -31.30 -25.45
N ASP A 323 -15.56 -32.21 -25.83
CA ASP A 323 -14.46 -32.68 -24.96
C ASP A 323 -13.48 -31.53 -24.66
N ARG A 324 -13.14 -30.70 -25.66
CA ARG A 324 -12.30 -29.49 -25.49
C ARG A 324 -12.94 -28.47 -24.54
N ILE A 325 -14.23 -28.18 -24.72
CA ILE A 325 -14.97 -27.23 -23.86
C ILE A 325 -15.10 -27.79 -22.44
N THR A 326 -15.37 -29.08 -22.28
CA THR A 326 -15.46 -29.75 -20.97
C THR A 326 -14.12 -29.71 -20.23
N ASN A 327 -12.99 -29.92 -20.94
CA ASN A 327 -11.65 -29.79 -20.39
C ASN A 327 -11.38 -28.35 -19.90
N LEU A 328 -11.71 -27.33 -20.69
CA LEU A 328 -11.58 -25.92 -20.28
C LEU A 328 -12.48 -25.58 -19.07
N GLN A 329 -13.72 -26.07 -19.03
CA GLN A 329 -14.61 -25.92 -17.87
C GLN A 329 -14.04 -26.56 -16.61
N ASN A 330 -13.42 -27.74 -16.72
CA ASN A 330 -12.73 -28.39 -15.60
C ASN A 330 -11.53 -27.58 -15.12
N LYS A 331 -10.72 -27.01 -16.04
CA LYS A 331 -9.61 -26.09 -15.68
C LYS A 331 -10.12 -24.85 -14.94
N ILE A 332 -11.18 -24.22 -15.41
CA ILE A 332 -11.84 -23.09 -14.74
C ILE A 332 -12.31 -23.49 -13.33
N LYS A 333 -12.91 -24.67 -13.18
CA LYS A 333 -13.36 -25.18 -11.87
C LYS A 333 -12.19 -25.37 -10.90
N THR A 334 -11.08 -25.94 -11.36
CA THR A 334 -9.85 -26.11 -10.57
C THR A 334 -9.25 -24.76 -10.17
N ALA A 335 -9.08 -23.83 -11.11
CA ALA A 335 -8.56 -22.50 -10.86
C ALA A 335 -9.44 -21.69 -9.89
N LYS A 336 -10.78 -21.77 -10.01
CA LYS A 336 -11.72 -21.16 -9.07
C LYS A 336 -11.62 -21.79 -7.67
N GLY A 337 -11.41 -23.11 -7.57
CA GLY A 337 -11.15 -23.80 -6.30
C GLY A 337 -9.86 -23.33 -5.62
N GLU A 338 -8.77 -23.24 -6.38
CA GLU A 338 -7.48 -22.74 -5.88
C GLU A 338 -7.55 -21.25 -5.50
N LYS A 339 -8.29 -20.43 -6.25
CA LYS A 339 -8.52 -19.02 -5.90
C LYS A 339 -9.18 -18.88 -4.52
N GLU A 340 -10.18 -19.70 -4.20
CA GLU A 340 -10.82 -19.64 -2.87
C GLU A 340 -9.89 -20.10 -1.74
N THR A 341 -9.00 -21.08 -1.95
CA THR A 341 -7.99 -21.44 -0.94
C THR A 341 -6.95 -20.33 -0.76
N GLN A 342 -6.50 -19.69 -1.85
CA GLN A 342 -5.57 -18.55 -1.81
C GLN A 342 -6.19 -17.31 -1.17
N LYS A 343 -7.50 -17.02 -1.36
CA LYS A 343 -8.22 -15.97 -0.63
C LYS A 343 -8.29 -16.23 0.87
N LEU A 344 -8.57 -17.48 1.28
CA LEU A 344 -8.59 -17.85 2.69
C LEU A 344 -7.20 -17.73 3.34
N LEU A 345 -6.15 -18.09 2.60
CA LEU A 345 -4.76 -17.88 3.03
C LEU A 345 -4.42 -16.38 3.15
N LEU A 346 -4.80 -15.58 2.14
CA LEU A 346 -4.59 -14.13 2.14
C LEU A 346 -5.22 -13.49 3.38
N LYS A 347 -6.50 -13.78 3.66
CA LYS A 347 -7.21 -13.24 4.83
C LYS A 347 -6.49 -13.57 6.14
N ARG A 348 -6.03 -14.82 6.31
CA ARG A 348 -5.25 -15.22 7.50
C ARG A 348 -3.93 -14.46 7.61
N LYS A 349 -3.21 -14.26 6.50
CA LYS A 349 -1.97 -13.47 6.50
C LYS A 349 -2.23 -11.99 6.82
N GLU A 350 -3.29 -11.41 6.30
CA GLU A 350 -3.70 -10.03 6.60
C GLU A 350 -4.10 -9.85 8.07
N GLU A 351 -4.82 -10.81 8.67
CA GLU A 351 -5.13 -10.83 10.11
C GLU A 351 -3.86 -10.94 10.99
N THR A 352 -2.88 -11.76 10.59
CA THR A 352 -1.58 -11.86 11.29
C THR A 352 -0.76 -10.59 11.15
N TYR A 353 -0.63 -10.04 9.93
CA TYR A 353 0.07 -8.79 9.66
C TYR A 353 -0.51 -7.63 10.46
N TYR A 354 -1.84 -7.53 10.57
CA TYR A 354 -2.49 -6.51 11.38
C TYR A 354 -2.06 -6.59 12.85
N LYS A 355 -2.03 -7.80 13.44
CA LYS A 355 -1.54 -8.01 14.82
C LYS A 355 -0.08 -7.58 14.97
N MET A 356 0.80 -8.08 14.10
CA MET A 356 2.22 -7.70 14.10
C MET A 356 2.42 -6.19 13.95
N SER A 357 1.58 -5.50 13.17
CA SER A 357 1.67 -4.05 13.00
C SER A 357 1.33 -3.27 14.28
N LEU A 358 0.40 -3.79 15.10
CA LEU A 358 0.09 -3.24 16.42
C LEU A 358 1.23 -3.49 17.42
N ASP A 359 1.81 -4.71 17.40
CA ASP A 359 2.94 -5.07 18.26
C ASP A 359 4.17 -4.20 17.95
N VAL A 360 4.49 -3.99 16.67
CA VAL A 360 5.58 -3.10 16.22
C VAL A 360 5.32 -1.64 16.61
N ALA A 361 4.07 -1.17 16.56
CA ALA A 361 3.71 0.17 17.03
C ALA A 361 3.92 0.32 18.55
N ALA A 362 3.52 -0.68 19.36
CA ALA A 362 3.76 -0.68 20.80
C ALA A 362 5.26 -0.73 21.15
N ILE A 363 6.06 -1.51 20.41
CA ILE A 363 7.52 -1.53 20.57
C ILE A 363 8.13 -0.17 20.20
N ARG A 364 7.60 0.52 19.18
CA ARG A 364 8.05 1.87 18.80
C ARG A 364 7.79 2.90 19.91
N GLU A 365 6.60 2.93 20.49
CA GLU A 365 6.30 3.82 21.63
C GLU A 365 7.23 3.55 22.82
N ARG A 366 7.50 2.27 23.09
CA ARG A 366 8.46 1.85 24.12
C ARG A 366 9.88 2.30 23.79
N LYS A 367 10.30 2.23 22.53
CA LYS A 367 11.61 2.71 22.05
C LYS A 367 11.74 4.21 22.31
N ASP A 368 10.76 5.01 21.86
CA ASP A 368 10.77 6.46 22.00
C ASP A 368 10.79 6.91 23.49
N LEU A 369 10.13 6.16 24.38
CA LEU A 369 10.21 6.38 25.83
C LEU A 369 11.62 6.09 26.39
N VAL A 370 12.25 4.99 25.98
CA VAL A 370 13.58 4.59 26.46
C VAL A 370 14.69 5.47 25.86
N GLU A 371 14.52 5.96 24.64
CA GLU A 371 15.40 6.95 24.01
C GLU A 371 15.44 8.26 24.83
N ARG A 372 14.27 8.74 25.30
CA ARG A 372 14.20 9.89 26.24
C ARG A 372 14.90 9.58 27.56
N GLN A 373 14.61 8.44 28.19
CA GLN A 373 15.28 8.04 29.44
C GLN A 373 16.81 7.93 29.30
N PHE A 374 17.31 7.54 28.12
CA PHE A 374 18.73 7.54 27.82
C PHE A 374 19.31 8.96 27.74
N HIS A 375 18.63 9.88 27.05
CA HIS A 375 19.05 11.29 27.00
C HIS A 375 18.97 11.98 28.37
N ASP A 376 17.93 11.71 29.17
CA ASP A 376 17.79 12.23 30.53
C ASP A 376 18.95 11.76 31.42
N ALA A 377 19.27 10.46 31.39
CA ALA A 377 20.38 9.89 32.15
C ALA A 377 21.75 10.40 31.67
N GLN A 378 21.90 10.65 30.36
CA GLN A 378 23.11 11.26 29.79
C GLN A 378 23.27 12.70 30.28
N ALA A 379 22.20 13.51 30.25
CA ALA A 379 22.22 14.90 30.70
C ALA A 379 22.51 15.00 32.21
N VAL A 380 21.92 14.14 33.04
CA VAL A 380 22.22 14.05 34.48
C VAL A 380 23.69 13.69 34.72
N LEU A 381 24.25 12.73 33.98
CA LEU A 381 25.66 12.36 34.10
C LEU A 381 26.60 13.49 33.65
N GLN A 382 26.26 14.21 32.56
CA GLN A 382 27.02 15.38 32.12
C GLN A 382 26.99 16.48 33.18
N GLU A 383 25.81 16.85 33.70
CA GLU A 383 25.68 17.88 34.74
C GLU A 383 26.45 17.51 36.02
N LYS A 384 26.39 16.24 36.45
CA LYS A 384 27.15 15.75 37.61
C LYS A 384 28.67 15.78 37.41
N LYS A 385 29.16 15.63 36.18
CA LYS A 385 30.59 15.82 35.85
C LYS A 385 30.96 17.29 35.66
N ARG A 386 30.02 18.13 35.22
CA ARG A 386 30.24 19.54 34.85
C ARG A 386 30.66 20.41 36.03
N THR A 387 30.12 20.15 37.22
CA THR A 387 30.37 20.97 38.41
C THR A 387 30.97 20.14 39.55
N HIS A 388 32.10 20.59 40.09
CA HIS A 388 32.73 20.03 41.28
C HIS A 388 33.03 21.14 42.29
N GLU A 389 32.75 20.91 43.57
CA GLU A 389 33.16 21.79 44.66
C GLU A 389 34.22 21.04 45.47
N SER A 390 35.39 21.65 45.68
CA SER A 390 36.54 21.04 46.34
C SER A 390 37.12 21.93 47.42
N ILE A 391 37.68 21.31 48.47
CA ILE A 391 38.35 22.02 49.56
C ILE A 391 39.88 21.95 49.35
N ILE A 392 40.47 23.12 49.13
CA ILE A 392 41.92 23.31 49.01
C ILE A 392 42.46 23.92 50.31
N ILE A 393 43.46 23.29 50.89
CA ILE A 393 44.15 23.79 52.09
C ILE A 393 45.48 24.42 51.65
N LYS A 394 45.74 25.66 52.07
CA LYS A 394 47.04 26.32 51.87
C LYS A 394 47.59 26.88 53.18
N THR A 395 48.90 26.72 53.32
CA THR A 395 49.72 27.37 54.35
C THR A 395 50.50 28.51 53.71
N ALA A 396 50.40 29.70 54.27
CA ALA A 396 51.27 30.85 53.99
C ALA A 396 52.12 31.18 55.21
N LEU A 397 53.32 31.70 54.96
CA LEU A 397 54.21 32.26 55.97
C LEU A 397 54.47 33.73 55.57
N ALA A 398 54.17 34.65 56.48
CA ALA A 398 54.27 36.08 56.25
C ALA A 398 55.25 36.72 57.25
N THR A 399 56.24 37.45 56.75
CA THR A 399 57.14 38.28 57.58
C THR A 399 56.56 39.69 57.66
N THR A 400 56.29 40.19 58.86
CA THR A 400 55.69 41.52 59.06
C THR A 400 56.69 42.63 58.72
N LYS A 401 56.34 43.51 57.77
CA LYS A 401 57.19 44.65 57.37
C LYS A 401 56.81 45.90 58.15
N GLY A 402 57.69 46.36 59.04
CA GLY A 402 57.69 47.72 59.60
C GLY A 402 56.41 48.17 60.29
N SER A 403 55.44 48.66 59.50
CA SER A 403 54.13 49.17 59.95
C SER A 403 52.94 48.24 59.66
N GLN A 404 53.13 47.12 58.96
CA GLN A 404 52.05 46.19 58.63
C GLN A 404 51.64 45.34 59.83
N SER A 405 50.34 45.15 60.04
CA SER A 405 49.85 44.23 61.07
C SER A 405 50.13 42.76 60.71
N PRO A 406 50.21 41.85 61.70
CA PRO A 406 50.18 40.40 61.49
C PRO A 406 49.05 39.92 60.57
N ALA A 407 47.87 40.55 60.64
CA ALA A 407 46.72 40.23 59.78
C ALA A 407 46.91 40.73 58.35
N GLU A 408 47.42 41.95 58.16
CA GLU A 408 47.69 42.49 56.83
C GLU A 408 48.76 41.70 56.07
N ALA A 409 49.89 41.41 56.73
CA ALA A 409 50.98 40.63 56.15
C ALA A 409 50.50 39.22 55.75
N SER A 410 49.65 38.62 56.60
CA SER A 410 49.06 37.30 56.34
C SER A 410 48.04 37.29 55.22
N ALA A 411 47.23 38.35 55.10
CA ALA A 411 46.28 38.50 54.00
C ALA A 411 47.02 38.54 52.66
N GLU A 412 48.03 39.42 52.48
CA GLU A 412 48.79 39.47 51.23
C GLU A 412 49.49 38.14 50.92
N ALA A 413 50.11 37.48 51.90
CA ALA A 413 50.79 36.19 51.69
C ALA A 413 49.84 35.02 51.34
N ILE A 414 48.53 35.17 51.62
CA ILE A 414 47.48 34.25 51.16
C ILE A 414 46.98 34.66 49.76
N LEU A 415 46.88 35.96 49.44
CA LEU A 415 46.48 36.45 48.11
C LEU A 415 47.40 35.89 47.01
N ASP A 416 48.71 35.88 47.26
CA ASP A 416 49.72 35.32 46.34
C ASP A 416 49.43 33.82 46.01
N LYS A 417 48.75 33.10 46.90
CA LYS A 417 48.43 31.67 46.74
C LYS A 417 47.07 31.40 46.10
N LEU A 418 46.24 32.41 45.85
CA LEU A 418 44.90 32.19 45.27
C LEU A 418 44.95 31.63 43.85
N ALA A 419 46.00 31.96 43.08
CA ALA A 419 46.24 31.36 41.78
C ALA A 419 46.56 29.85 41.88
N GLU A 420 47.36 29.45 42.87
CA GLU A 420 47.60 28.03 43.17
C GLU A 420 46.32 27.33 43.64
N VAL A 421 45.54 27.95 44.53
CA VAL A 421 44.25 27.42 45.01
C VAL A 421 43.32 27.08 43.83
N LYS A 422 43.20 28.00 42.87
CA LYS A 422 42.41 27.79 41.66
C LYS A 422 42.98 26.67 40.79
N ASN A 423 44.30 26.58 40.62
CA ASN A 423 44.94 25.54 39.80
C ASN A 423 44.85 24.14 40.45
N ASP A 424 45.00 24.04 41.77
CA ASP A 424 44.87 22.78 42.52
C ASP A 424 43.43 22.25 42.42
N ALA A 425 42.43 23.12 42.54
CA ALA A 425 41.03 22.77 42.36
C ALA A 425 40.72 22.26 40.93
N LYS A 426 41.26 22.93 39.90
CA LYS A 426 41.16 22.45 38.50
C LYS A 426 41.79 21.07 38.34
N THR A 427 42.96 20.84 38.93
CA THR A 427 43.69 19.56 38.85
C THR A 427 42.92 18.45 39.56
N GLN A 428 42.30 18.73 40.71
CA GLN A 428 41.39 17.80 41.40
C GLN A 428 40.12 17.50 40.59
N HIS A 429 39.52 18.49 39.93
CA HIS A 429 38.35 18.26 39.06
C HIS A 429 38.70 17.44 37.82
N SER A 430 39.81 17.73 37.14
CA SER A 430 40.28 16.97 35.98
C SER A 430 40.61 15.52 36.37
N SER A 431 41.41 15.30 37.42
CA SER A 431 41.80 13.94 37.85
C SER A 431 40.63 13.09 38.35
N SER A 432 39.55 13.71 38.83
CA SER A 432 38.31 13.02 39.26
C SER A 432 37.27 12.84 38.14
N THR A 433 37.43 13.49 36.98
CA THR A 433 36.58 13.26 35.80
C THR A 433 37.20 12.29 34.79
N THR A 434 38.51 12.04 34.86
CA THR A 434 39.22 11.00 34.09
C THR A 434 39.04 9.60 34.69
N GLU A 435 37.93 8.93 34.39
CA GLU A 435 37.84 7.46 34.47
C GLU A 435 37.27 6.83 33.17
N VAL A 436 37.79 5.64 32.87
CA VAL A 436 37.79 5.00 31.54
C VAL A 436 36.41 4.54 31.08
N THR A 437 36.05 4.87 29.84
CA THR A 437 34.93 4.26 29.11
C THR A 437 35.43 3.31 28.01
N ASN A 438 35.09 2.02 28.10
CA ASN A 438 35.23 0.99 27.05
C ASN A 438 36.64 0.51 26.67
N PHE A 439 37.52 0.17 27.63
CA PHE A 439 38.80 -0.55 27.40
C PHE A 439 39.82 0.08 26.43
N GLN A 440 39.56 1.27 25.89
CA GLN A 440 40.55 2.10 25.22
C GLN A 440 40.70 3.42 25.99
N VAL A 441 41.94 3.73 26.35
CA VAL A 441 42.32 5.11 26.67
C VAL A 441 42.34 5.86 25.34
N THR A 442 41.19 6.38 24.90
CA THR A 442 41.17 7.42 23.88
C THR A 442 41.81 8.65 24.50
N ALA A 443 43.03 8.94 24.05
CA ALA A 443 43.79 10.09 24.49
C ALA A 443 42.97 11.37 24.29
N GLU A 444 43.05 12.24 25.30
CA GLU A 444 42.84 13.70 25.23
C GLU A 444 41.96 14.19 24.08
N SER A 445 40.64 14.28 24.31
CA SER A 445 39.87 15.30 23.63
C SER A 445 40.37 16.66 24.13
N SER A 446 41.30 17.25 23.37
CA SER A 446 42.04 18.48 23.66
C SER A 446 41.19 19.76 23.61
N THR A 447 39.89 19.64 23.88
CA THR A 447 39.08 20.73 24.40
C THR A 447 39.47 20.96 25.86
N GLN A 448 40.38 21.91 26.08
CA GLN A 448 40.47 22.59 27.37
C GLN A 448 39.15 23.34 27.59
N ALA A 449 38.14 22.61 28.10
CA ALA A 449 36.94 23.20 28.69
C ALA A 449 37.43 24.26 29.67
N ILE A 450 37.02 25.51 29.50
CA ILE A 450 37.48 26.62 30.32
C ILE A 450 36.98 26.31 31.73
N THR A 451 37.89 25.80 32.56
CA THR A 451 37.56 25.41 33.92
C THR A 451 37.52 26.71 34.71
N GLU A 452 36.33 27.32 34.80
CA GLU A 452 36.13 28.45 35.68
C GLU A 452 36.26 27.91 37.10
N ALA A 453 37.31 28.36 37.80
CA ALA A 453 37.59 27.99 39.19
C ALA A 453 37.39 29.23 40.05
N ARG A 454 36.27 29.24 40.77
CA ARG A 454 35.83 30.37 41.58
C ARG A 454 35.89 29.98 43.05
N ILE A 455 36.52 30.81 43.87
CA ILE A 455 36.50 30.60 45.33
C ILE A 455 35.12 31.04 45.84
N ILE A 456 34.40 30.13 46.49
CA ILE A 456 33.03 30.37 46.95
C ILE A 456 32.92 30.48 48.48
N ALA A 457 33.89 29.95 49.22
CA ALA A 457 34.01 30.19 50.65
C ALA A 457 35.46 30.09 51.15
N VAL A 458 35.74 30.76 52.26
CA VAL A 458 37.01 30.65 52.99
C VAL A 458 36.79 30.28 54.46
N ARG A 459 37.79 29.66 55.07
CA ARG A 459 37.79 29.30 56.50
C ARG A 459 39.22 29.35 57.05
N LEU A 460 39.40 30.09 58.13
CA LEU A 460 40.68 30.19 58.84
C LEU A 460 40.90 28.94 59.71
N ILE A 461 41.89 28.12 59.38
CA ILE A 461 42.23 26.91 60.14
C ILE A 461 43.04 27.31 61.38
N SER A 462 44.10 28.09 61.20
CA SER A 462 44.95 28.55 62.30
C SER A 462 45.79 29.77 61.95
N PHE A 463 46.12 30.55 62.99
CA PHE A 463 46.97 31.73 62.93
C PHE A 463 48.06 31.60 64.00
N ILE A 464 49.31 31.36 63.60
CA ILE A 464 50.40 30.94 64.51
C ILE A 464 51.53 31.97 64.47
N ASN A 465 51.98 32.41 65.64
CA ASN A 465 53.19 33.24 65.77
C ASN A 465 54.45 32.38 65.67
N GLU A 466 55.37 32.74 64.77
CA GLU A 466 56.68 32.09 64.59
C GLU A 466 57.84 33.08 64.79
N GLY A 467 57.64 34.11 65.63
CA GLY A 467 58.61 35.16 65.92
C GLY A 467 58.40 36.39 65.03
N ASP A 468 59.39 36.72 64.21
CA ASP A 468 59.32 37.81 63.21
C ASP A 468 58.41 37.46 62.01
N SER A 469 57.77 36.29 62.05
CA SER A 469 56.89 35.80 61.00
C SER A 469 55.66 35.10 61.57
N VAL A 470 54.61 35.04 60.76
CA VAL A 470 53.30 34.53 61.12
C VAL A 470 52.88 33.48 60.10
N ARG A 471 52.49 32.30 60.57
CA ARG A 471 52.01 31.21 59.73
C ARG A 471 50.49 31.16 59.76
N VAL A 472 49.88 31.19 58.58
CA VAL A 472 48.43 31.13 58.42
C VAL A 472 48.05 29.92 57.59
N ASN A 473 47.18 29.09 58.14
CA ASN A 473 46.56 27.97 57.44
C ASN A 473 45.12 28.34 57.11
N MET A 474 44.75 28.25 55.84
CA MET A 474 43.39 28.52 55.36
C MET A 474 42.87 27.39 54.48
N ALA A 475 41.57 27.16 54.58
CA ALA A 475 40.81 26.33 53.66
C ALA A 475 40.00 27.21 52.70
N PHE A 476 39.95 26.81 51.45
CA PHE A 476 39.22 27.46 50.37
C PHE A 476 38.26 26.43 49.77
N ARG A 477 36.95 26.69 49.82
CA ARG A 477 36.00 25.92 49.02
C ARG A 477 35.96 26.56 47.62
N VAL A 478 36.37 25.81 46.62
CA VAL A 478 36.49 26.24 45.23
C VAL A 478 35.47 25.50 44.40
N ARG A 479 34.60 26.23 43.71
CA ARG A 479 33.71 25.67 42.71
C ARG A 479 34.40 25.71 41.36
N THR A 480 34.50 24.54 40.75
CA THR A 480 35.01 24.34 39.40
C THR A 480 33.85 23.97 38.47
N VAL A 481 33.76 24.67 37.34
CA VAL A 481 32.76 24.43 36.30
C VAL A 481 33.48 24.16 34.98
N LEU A 482 33.16 23.05 34.34
CA LEU A 482 33.56 22.79 32.96
C LEU A 482 32.59 23.53 32.04
N GLU A 483 33.03 24.61 31.40
CA GLU A 483 32.30 25.18 30.28
C GLU A 483 32.45 24.25 29.06
N GLU A 484 31.34 23.67 28.60
CA GLU A 484 31.30 23.11 27.25
C GLU A 484 31.48 24.26 26.26
N GLN A 485 32.63 24.28 25.59
CA GLN A 485 32.90 25.25 24.54
C GLN A 485 31.91 24.99 23.41
N GLU A 486 30.92 25.87 23.22
CA GLU A 486 30.05 25.81 22.03
C GLU A 486 30.95 25.82 20.79
N VAL A 487 31.03 24.67 20.12
CA VAL A 487 31.67 24.57 18.82
C VAL A 487 30.81 25.37 17.86
N LYS A 488 31.14 26.66 17.71
CA LYS A 488 30.69 27.50 16.60
C LYS A 488 31.09 26.77 15.33
N GLN A 489 30.14 26.05 14.74
CA GLN A 489 30.35 25.33 13.50
C GLN A 489 30.90 26.34 12.49
N PRO A 490 32.12 26.14 11.95
CA PRO A 490 32.54 26.95 10.83
C PRO A 490 31.61 26.59 9.68
N LEU A 491 30.87 27.58 9.17
CA LEU A 491 30.15 27.52 7.91
C LEU A 491 31.14 27.18 6.79
N LYS A 492 31.40 25.88 6.59
CA LYS A 492 32.17 25.39 5.46
C LYS A 492 31.32 25.58 4.21
N LYS A 493 31.59 26.70 3.53
CA LYS A 493 31.24 26.94 2.14
C LYS A 493 31.51 25.67 1.32
N GLN A 494 30.61 25.37 0.38
CA GLN A 494 30.85 24.35 -0.64
C GLN A 494 32.16 24.68 -1.36
N ALA A 495 33.19 23.87 -1.14
CA ALA A 495 34.36 23.84 -1.99
C ALA A 495 34.08 22.87 -3.15
N VAL A 496 34.17 23.40 -4.37
CA VAL A 496 34.08 22.63 -5.61
C VAL A 496 35.18 21.57 -5.61
N TYR A 497 34.82 20.31 -5.89
CA TYR A 497 35.82 19.26 -6.16
C TYR A 497 36.43 19.49 -7.55
N GLU A 498 37.48 20.29 -7.61
CA GLU A 498 38.34 20.38 -8.78
C GLU A 498 39.25 19.15 -8.86
N LYS A 499 39.02 18.32 -9.88
CA LYS A 499 39.66 17.01 -10.03
C LYS A 499 40.97 17.15 -10.80
N GLN A 500 42.07 17.48 -10.13
CA GLN A 500 43.40 17.45 -10.75
C GLN A 500 44.06 16.07 -10.64
N THR A 501 44.29 15.48 -11.82
CA THR A 501 45.06 14.27 -12.05
C THR A 501 46.55 14.52 -11.82
N ARG A 502 47.26 13.56 -11.22
CA ARG A 502 48.71 13.39 -11.43
C ARG A 502 49.01 11.92 -11.71
N GLU A 503 49.64 11.68 -12.85
CA GLU A 503 50.24 10.40 -13.23
C GLU A 503 51.50 10.13 -12.40
N PRO A 504 52.00 8.89 -12.42
CA PRO A 504 53.33 8.74 -13.00
C PRO A 504 53.36 7.75 -14.17
N ILE A 505 54.20 8.08 -15.15
CA ILE A 505 54.50 7.31 -16.35
C ILE A 505 55.51 6.21 -16.02
N TYR A 506 55.29 4.98 -16.53
CA TYR A 506 56.37 4.17 -17.11
C TYR A 506 55.84 3.31 -18.27
N LYS A 507 56.64 3.18 -19.33
CA LYS A 507 56.39 2.41 -20.57
C LYS A 507 56.59 0.89 -20.28
N SER A 508 56.18 -0.08 -21.10
CA SER A 508 56.07 -0.14 -22.59
C SER A 508 55.15 -1.28 -23.07
N GLU A 509 54.71 -1.19 -24.34
CA GLU A 509 54.43 -2.24 -25.38
C GLU A 509 54.13 -3.70 -24.93
N ASP A 510 53.12 -4.42 -25.45
CA ASP A 510 52.69 -4.48 -26.87
C ASP A 510 51.27 -5.04 -27.13
N ALA A 511 50.73 -4.76 -28.33
CA ALA A 511 49.81 -5.58 -29.17
C ALA A 511 48.33 -5.95 -28.78
N VAL A 512 47.40 -5.47 -29.64
CA VAL A 512 46.10 -6.06 -30.12
C VAL A 512 44.84 -5.98 -29.21
N PRO A 513 43.62 -5.66 -29.74
CA PRO A 513 42.45 -5.26 -28.93
C PRO A 513 41.31 -6.29 -28.86
N GLU A 514 40.61 -6.38 -27.72
CA GLU A 514 39.33 -7.10 -27.64
C GLU A 514 38.33 -6.57 -26.58
N ALA A 515 37.04 -6.72 -26.89
CA ALA A 515 35.83 -6.66 -26.04
C ALA A 515 35.63 -5.50 -25.02
N LYS A 516 34.62 -4.65 -25.28
CA LYS A 516 34.00 -3.75 -24.28
C LYS A 516 33.17 -4.55 -23.25
N PRO A 517 33.40 -4.39 -21.93
CA PRO A 517 32.42 -4.75 -20.92
C PRO A 517 31.28 -3.73 -20.83
N ARG A 518 30.07 -4.23 -20.59
CA ARG A 518 28.84 -3.46 -20.38
C ARG A 518 28.85 -2.80 -18.99
N PRO A 519 28.39 -1.55 -18.80
CA PRO A 519 28.30 -0.97 -17.46
C PRO A 519 27.39 -1.78 -16.54
N ALA A 520 27.82 -1.97 -15.29
CA ALA A 520 27.03 -2.60 -14.25
C ALA A 520 25.85 -1.71 -13.83
N ALA A 521 24.76 -2.33 -13.36
CA ALA A 521 23.58 -1.62 -12.90
C ALA A 521 23.84 -0.79 -11.64
N GLU A 522 23.20 0.37 -11.53
CA GLU A 522 23.18 1.18 -10.31
C GLU A 522 22.54 0.41 -9.16
N ALA A 523 23.13 0.52 -7.97
CA ALA A 523 22.59 -0.10 -6.76
C ALA A 523 21.23 0.54 -6.38
N PRO A 524 20.24 -0.25 -5.92
CA PRO A 524 18.94 0.28 -5.56
C PRO A 524 19.06 1.21 -4.33
N GLN A 525 18.69 2.48 -4.51
CA GLN A 525 18.62 3.44 -3.41
C GLN A 525 17.57 3.02 -2.38
N GLU A 526 17.97 3.08 -1.12
CA GLU A 526 17.15 2.74 0.04
C GLU A 526 15.98 3.73 0.17
N LYS A 527 14.75 3.19 0.08
CA LYS A 527 13.55 4.02 -0.09
C LYS A 527 12.99 4.41 1.27
N ILE A 528 13.27 5.64 1.70
CA ILE A 528 12.71 6.24 2.92
C ILE A 528 11.18 6.12 2.88
N THR A 529 10.61 5.36 3.80
CA THR A 529 9.16 5.19 3.98
C THR A 529 8.57 6.46 4.57
N ALA A 530 8.04 7.33 3.70
CA ALA A 530 7.32 8.53 4.11
C ALA A 530 6.13 8.17 5.02
N ALA A 531 6.00 8.87 6.14
CA ALA A 531 4.91 8.65 7.08
C ALA A 531 3.56 8.97 6.42
N THR A 532 2.63 8.01 6.42
CA THR A 532 1.30 8.19 5.85
C THR A 532 0.53 9.28 6.61
N PRO A 533 0.03 10.35 5.96
CA PRO A 533 -0.68 11.42 6.66
C PRO A 533 -1.96 10.92 7.32
N HIS A 534 -2.26 11.42 8.53
CA HIS A 534 -3.44 11.03 9.31
C HIS A 534 -4.74 11.29 8.53
N ARG A 535 -5.52 10.23 8.29
CA ARG A 535 -6.82 10.28 7.61
C ARG A 535 -7.97 10.32 8.61
N SER A 536 -8.93 11.22 8.40
CA SER A 536 -10.19 11.29 9.17
C SER A 536 -11.33 10.44 8.57
N TYR A 537 -11.05 9.66 7.54
CA TYR A 537 -12.01 8.86 6.77
C TYR A 537 -11.34 7.62 6.19
N GLN A 538 -12.14 6.62 5.82
CA GLN A 538 -11.69 5.45 5.06
C GLN A 538 -12.04 5.63 3.57
N PRO A 539 -11.07 5.52 2.63
CA PRO A 539 -11.37 5.61 1.21
C PRO A 539 -12.10 4.36 0.70
N LEU A 540 -12.94 4.53 -0.32
CA LEU A 540 -13.60 3.45 -1.07
C LEU A 540 -12.59 2.67 -1.92
N ALA A 541 -11.59 3.37 -2.45
CA ALA A 541 -10.46 2.82 -3.20
C ALA A 541 -9.29 3.81 -3.16
N THR A 542 -8.07 3.31 -3.31
CA THR A 542 -6.85 4.13 -3.42
C THR A 542 -6.06 3.67 -4.64
N VAL A 543 -5.66 4.62 -5.50
CA VAL A 543 -4.73 4.39 -6.61
C VAL A 543 -3.56 5.38 -6.52
N SER A 544 -2.40 5.06 -7.10
CA SER A 544 -1.18 5.86 -6.96
C SER A 544 -0.47 6.11 -8.29
N ALA A 545 0.06 7.31 -8.48
CA ALA A 545 0.87 7.68 -9.65
C ALA A 545 1.84 8.81 -9.30
N LEU A 546 3.09 8.69 -9.75
CA LEU A 546 4.14 9.73 -9.66
C LEU A 546 4.24 10.47 -8.32
N GLY A 547 4.26 9.72 -7.21
CA GLY A 547 4.34 10.29 -5.86
C GLY A 547 3.03 10.86 -5.31
N CYS A 548 1.93 10.80 -6.06
CA CYS A 548 0.59 11.17 -5.59
C CYS A 548 -0.27 9.94 -5.31
N LEU A 549 -1.04 9.98 -4.22
CA LEU A 549 -2.15 9.05 -3.96
C LEU A 549 -3.48 9.72 -4.32
N PHE A 550 -4.40 8.94 -4.88
CA PHE A 550 -5.75 9.33 -5.22
C PHE A 550 -6.72 8.44 -4.43
N ASP A 551 -7.18 8.96 -3.31
CA ASP A 551 -8.14 8.30 -2.41
C ASP A 551 -9.57 8.65 -2.83
N LEU A 552 -10.32 7.68 -3.34
CA LEU A 552 -11.73 7.90 -3.66
C LEU A 552 -12.55 7.98 -2.36
N ARG A 553 -13.10 9.16 -2.06
CA ARG A 553 -13.93 9.41 -0.86
C ARG A 553 -15.37 8.96 -1.03
N SER A 554 -16.00 9.32 -2.15
CA SER A 554 -17.43 9.03 -2.37
C SER A 554 -17.82 9.12 -3.83
N VAL A 555 -18.79 8.30 -4.24
CA VAL A 555 -19.53 8.46 -5.49
C VAL A 555 -21.00 8.71 -5.18
N GLN A 556 -21.59 9.74 -5.78
CA GLN A 556 -22.97 10.13 -5.53
C GLN A 556 -23.72 10.35 -6.85
N VAL A 557 -24.95 9.83 -6.94
CA VAL A 557 -25.86 10.12 -8.06
C VAL A 557 -26.67 11.37 -7.72
N ALA A 558 -26.54 12.40 -8.55
CA ALA A 558 -27.24 13.67 -8.45
C ALA A 558 -28.24 13.84 -9.62
N LYS A 559 -28.86 15.02 -9.72
CA LYS A 559 -29.80 15.32 -10.83
C LYS A 559 -29.07 15.67 -12.13
N ASP A 560 -27.88 16.23 -11.99
CA ASP A 560 -26.99 16.75 -13.03
C ASP A 560 -25.95 15.72 -13.51
N GLY A 561 -25.81 14.59 -12.81
CA GLY A 561 -24.96 13.48 -13.23
C GLY A 561 -24.44 12.65 -12.06
N ILE A 562 -23.28 12.02 -12.26
CA ILE A 562 -22.56 11.29 -11.22
C ILE A 562 -21.40 12.15 -10.72
N HIS A 563 -21.31 12.33 -9.39
CA HIS A 563 -20.28 13.09 -8.72
C HIS A 563 -19.27 12.14 -8.06
N VAL A 564 -18.03 12.21 -8.50
CA VAL A 564 -16.91 11.40 -8.00
C VAL A 564 -16.01 12.32 -7.18
N ARG A 565 -15.96 12.13 -5.86
CA ARG A 565 -15.16 12.93 -4.94
C ARG A 565 -13.94 12.14 -4.49
N LEU A 566 -12.77 12.72 -4.66
CA LEU A 566 -11.47 12.13 -4.34
C LEU A 566 -10.64 13.10 -3.47
N GLU A 567 -9.69 12.56 -2.73
CA GLU A 567 -8.59 13.29 -2.12
C GLU A 567 -7.32 12.99 -2.91
N VAL A 568 -6.58 14.03 -3.30
CA VAL A 568 -5.24 13.88 -3.88
C VAL A 568 -4.22 14.22 -2.82
N ILE A 569 -3.32 13.30 -2.51
CA ILE A 569 -2.30 13.44 -1.46
C ILE A 569 -0.92 13.38 -2.12
N ASN A 570 -0.09 14.40 -1.91
CA ASN A 570 1.30 14.37 -2.36
C ASN A 570 2.16 13.64 -1.32
N THR A 571 2.58 12.42 -1.64
CA THR A 571 3.48 11.60 -0.80
C THR A 571 4.96 11.77 -1.15
N ASP A 572 5.27 12.56 -2.17
CA ASP A 572 6.63 12.86 -2.62
C ASP A 572 7.33 13.89 -1.69
N ALA A 573 8.66 13.95 -1.78
CA ALA A 573 9.45 14.94 -1.04
C ALA A 573 9.47 16.33 -1.73
N ASP A 574 9.10 16.37 -3.01
CA ASP A 574 8.98 17.58 -3.83
C ASP A 574 7.53 18.06 -3.95
N VAL A 575 7.36 19.33 -4.35
CA VAL A 575 6.06 19.84 -4.83
C VAL A 575 5.63 19.08 -6.10
N ARG A 576 4.37 18.67 -6.13
CA ARG A 576 3.68 18.11 -7.30
C ARG A 576 2.47 18.98 -7.60
N SER A 577 2.19 19.30 -8.87
CA SER A 577 0.91 19.94 -9.22
C SER A 577 0.02 18.96 -9.97
N VAL A 578 -1.27 18.92 -9.65
CA VAL A 578 -2.20 17.93 -10.20
C VAL A 578 -3.39 18.62 -10.86
N ALA A 579 -3.67 18.25 -12.10
CA ALA A 579 -4.84 18.68 -12.84
C ALA A 579 -5.73 17.49 -13.23
N PHE A 580 -7.03 17.68 -13.13
CA PHE A 580 -8.04 16.92 -13.86
C PHE A 580 -8.75 17.89 -14.77
N TYR A 581 -8.83 17.58 -16.06
CA TYR A 581 -9.45 18.47 -17.02
C TYR A 581 -10.93 18.18 -17.20
N ASP A 582 -11.62 19.25 -17.58
CA ASP A 582 -13.03 19.25 -17.91
C ASP A 582 -13.24 19.87 -19.30
N GLU A 583 -14.49 20.09 -19.71
CA GLU A 583 -14.82 20.54 -21.06
C GLU A 583 -14.16 21.87 -21.47
N ARG A 584 -13.83 22.75 -20.50
CA ARG A 584 -13.21 24.07 -20.79
C ARG A 584 -11.78 23.96 -21.31
N PHE A 585 -11.11 22.84 -21.05
CA PHE A 585 -9.76 22.58 -21.55
C PHE A 585 -9.75 21.97 -22.97
N GLY A 586 -10.92 21.64 -23.54
CA GLY A 586 -11.08 21.31 -24.96
C GLY A 586 -10.37 20.02 -25.39
N ARG A 587 -9.13 20.12 -25.88
CA ARG A 587 -8.38 19.00 -26.51
C ARG A 587 -7.69 18.05 -25.53
N TRP A 588 -7.56 18.43 -24.26
CA TRP A 588 -6.89 17.58 -23.27
C TRP A 588 -7.74 16.34 -22.93
N ASN A 589 -7.06 15.24 -22.59
CA ASN A 589 -7.73 14.02 -22.11
C ASN A 589 -8.47 14.29 -20.79
N ARG A 590 -9.57 13.57 -20.58
CA ARG A 590 -10.48 13.75 -19.43
C ARG A 590 -10.81 12.39 -18.83
N SER A 591 -10.97 12.35 -17.50
CA SER A 591 -11.43 11.16 -16.79
C SER A 591 -12.76 10.68 -17.37
N LYS A 592 -13.00 9.37 -17.28
CA LYS A 592 -14.19 8.70 -17.82
C LYS A 592 -14.84 7.81 -16.76
N ILE A 593 -16.15 7.70 -16.79
CA ILE A 593 -16.88 6.60 -16.15
C ILE A 593 -17.59 5.76 -17.21
N TYR A 594 -17.74 4.46 -16.94
CA TYR A 594 -18.42 3.50 -17.81
C TYR A 594 -19.61 2.91 -17.05
N ASP A 595 -20.76 2.76 -17.69
CA ASP A 595 -21.95 2.13 -17.11
C ASP A 595 -21.99 0.60 -17.34
N GLU A 596 -23.08 -0.05 -16.89
CA GLU A 596 -23.34 -1.49 -17.07
C GLU A 596 -23.42 -1.95 -18.54
N SER A 597 -23.59 -1.02 -19.49
CA SER A 597 -23.61 -1.28 -20.95
C SER A 597 -22.28 -0.93 -21.63
N ASP A 598 -21.22 -0.69 -20.85
CA ASP A 598 -19.90 -0.22 -21.29
C ASP A 598 -19.92 1.13 -22.04
N LYS A 599 -21.01 1.90 -21.89
CA LYS A 599 -21.10 3.24 -22.44
C LYS A 599 -20.37 4.22 -21.53
N PHE A 600 -19.49 5.02 -22.12
CA PHE A 600 -18.66 5.96 -21.37
C PHE A 600 -19.25 7.38 -21.30
N TYR A 601 -18.91 8.06 -20.20
CA TYR A 601 -19.26 9.46 -19.92
C TYR A 601 -17.97 10.18 -19.50
N THR A 602 -17.65 11.32 -20.12
CA THR A 602 -16.45 12.11 -19.80
C THR A 602 -16.75 13.14 -18.70
N THR A 603 -15.73 13.54 -17.94
CA THR A 603 -15.85 14.67 -17.01
C THR A 603 -16.31 15.95 -17.71
N THR A 604 -17.40 16.54 -17.19
CA THR A 604 -18.02 17.79 -17.63
C THR A 604 -17.46 18.97 -16.85
N HIS A 605 -17.27 18.80 -15.53
CA HIS A 605 -16.67 19.80 -14.64
C HIS A 605 -15.70 19.15 -13.65
N ALA A 606 -14.55 19.78 -13.43
CA ALA A 606 -13.56 19.36 -12.44
C ALA A 606 -13.35 20.46 -11.41
N TYR A 607 -13.64 20.17 -10.14
CA TYR A 607 -13.53 21.12 -9.04
C TYR A 607 -12.42 20.75 -8.07
N VAL A 608 -11.76 21.77 -7.51
CA VAL A 608 -10.91 21.65 -6.33
C VAL A 608 -11.63 22.29 -5.15
N ILE A 609 -11.55 21.64 -3.99
CA ILE A 609 -12.27 22.02 -2.76
C ILE A 609 -11.23 22.30 -1.67
N GLN A 610 -11.18 23.55 -1.23
CA GLN A 610 -10.27 24.04 -0.19
C GLN A 610 -11.09 24.77 0.88
N GLY A 611 -11.25 24.13 2.04
CA GLY A 611 -12.14 24.62 3.10
C GLY A 611 -13.59 24.74 2.60
N ALA A 612 -14.16 25.94 2.73
CA ALA A 612 -15.51 26.25 2.24
C ALA A 612 -15.56 26.62 0.74
N HIS A 613 -14.42 26.75 0.05
CA HIS A 613 -14.37 27.18 -1.34
C HIS A 613 -14.30 26.00 -2.30
N LYS A 614 -15.21 25.97 -3.29
CA LYS A 614 -15.21 25.06 -4.43
C LYS A 614 -14.98 25.89 -5.69
N LYS A 615 -13.86 25.66 -6.39
CA LYS A 615 -13.48 26.37 -7.64
C LYS A 615 -13.27 25.36 -8.77
N GLN A 616 -13.57 25.73 -10.02
CA GLN A 616 -13.25 24.86 -11.16
C GLN A 616 -11.75 24.88 -11.43
N MET A 617 -11.21 23.79 -12.00
CA MET A 617 -9.78 23.66 -12.32
C MET A 617 -9.31 24.80 -13.25
N TYR A 618 -10.16 25.21 -14.19
CA TYR A 618 -9.90 26.32 -15.11
C TYR A 618 -9.74 27.67 -14.39
N ASP A 619 -10.49 27.90 -13.31
CA ASP A 619 -10.48 29.15 -12.54
C ASP A 619 -9.29 29.20 -11.56
N ILE A 620 -8.55 28.09 -11.40
CA ILE A 620 -7.35 27.95 -10.55
C ILE A 620 -6.09 28.14 -11.40
N ASP A 621 -5.99 27.43 -12.52
CA ASP A 621 -4.95 27.68 -13.52
C ASP A 621 -5.46 27.41 -14.94
N SER A 622 -5.78 28.49 -15.66
CA SER A 622 -6.16 28.45 -17.07
C SER A 622 -5.03 27.99 -18.00
N ARG A 623 -3.78 27.89 -17.51
CA ARG A 623 -2.65 27.30 -18.23
C ARG A 623 -2.55 25.78 -18.03
N GLY A 624 -3.40 25.20 -17.19
CA GLY A 624 -3.60 23.75 -17.05
C GLY A 624 -2.62 23.01 -16.14
N LYS A 625 -1.70 23.67 -15.43
CA LYS A 625 -0.76 22.99 -14.51
C LYS A 625 -1.42 22.47 -13.23
N GLY A 626 -2.66 22.89 -12.98
CA GLY A 626 -3.48 22.45 -11.87
C GLY A 626 -3.06 23.02 -10.51
N ILE A 627 -3.51 22.37 -9.44
CA ILE A 627 -3.25 22.81 -8.07
C ILE A 627 -1.91 22.27 -7.57
N ALA A 628 -1.06 23.14 -7.02
CA ALA A 628 0.22 22.75 -6.42
C ALA A 628 0.01 22.18 -5.02
N LEU A 629 0.58 21.01 -4.76
CA LEU A 629 0.54 20.27 -3.50
C LEU A 629 1.93 20.24 -2.88
N GLN A 630 2.06 20.75 -1.66
CA GLN A 630 3.30 20.65 -0.88
C GLN A 630 3.52 19.19 -0.42
N PRO A 631 4.76 18.78 -0.11
CA PRO A 631 5.06 17.46 0.44
C PRO A 631 4.15 17.11 1.64
N GLN A 632 3.61 15.89 1.65
CA GLN A 632 2.68 15.38 2.67
C GLN A 632 1.38 16.19 2.87
N THR A 633 1.00 17.04 1.92
CA THR A 633 -0.31 17.74 1.94
C THR A 633 -1.32 17.10 0.99
N SER A 634 -2.60 17.36 1.25
CA SER A 634 -3.70 16.86 0.44
C SER A 634 -4.67 17.95 -0.01
N VAL A 635 -5.46 17.64 -1.03
CA VAL A 635 -6.59 18.47 -1.46
C VAL A 635 -7.76 17.59 -1.88
N ALA A 636 -8.98 18.02 -1.56
CA ALA A 636 -10.19 17.39 -2.06
C ALA A 636 -10.49 17.87 -3.48
N MET A 637 -10.89 16.96 -4.35
CA MET A 637 -11.35 17.22 -5.72
C MET A 637 -12.69 16.54 -5.99
N GLU A 638 -13.46 17.09 -6.91
CA GLU A 638 -14.77 16.56 -7.30
C GLU A 638 -14.93 16.64 -8.82
N LEU A 639 -15.16 15.48 -9.45
CA LEU A 639 -15.38 15.35 -10.88
C LEU A 639 -16.86 15.06 -11.13
N VAL A 640 -17.49 15.84 -12.00
CA VAL A 640 -18.91 15.69 -12.38
C VAL A 640 -19.00 15.11 -13.78
N PHE A 641 -19.77 14.02 -13.91
CA PHE A 641 -19.99 13.29 -15.15
C PHE A 641 -21.46 13.44 -15.56
N ALA A 642 -21.76 14.42 -16.41
CA ALA A 642 -23.12 14.68 -16.86
C ALA A 642 -23.61 13.65 -17.88
N GLY A 643 -24.92 13.50 -18.01
CA GLY A 643 -25.58 12.60 -18.97
C GLY A 643 -25.59 11.11 -18.60
N ALA A 644 -24.94 10.72 -17.50
CA ALA A 644 -25.05 9.38 -16.94
C ALA A 644 -26.49 9.12 -16.43
N PRO A 645 -27.11 7.96 -16.73
CA PRO A 645 -28.47 7.66 -16.29
C PRO A 645 -28.62 7.62 -14.77
N ALA A 646 -29.69 8.22 -14.24
CA ALA A 646 -29.97 8.22 -12.80
C ALA A 646 -30.26 6.83 -12.21
N ASN A 647 -30.49 5.82 -13.06
CA ASN A 647 -30.74 4.42 -12.70
C ASN A 647 -29.52 3.50 -12.89
N THR A 648 -28.34 4.04 -13.22
CA THR A 648 -27.09 3.26 -13.26
C THR A 648 -26.78 2.71 -11.86
N LYS A 649 -26.59 1.39 -11.76
CA LYS A 649 -26.35 0.68 -10.49
C LYS A 649 -24.88 0.34 -10.30
N THR A 650 -24.11 0.19 -11.37
CA THR A 650 -22.66 -0.05 -11.31
C THR A 650 -21.92 0.87 -12.27
N ILE A 651 -20.77 1.39 -11.84
CA ILE A 651 -19.86 2.13 -12.71
C ILE A 651 -18.42 1.63 -12.59
N LYS A 652 -17.65 1.78 -13.67
CA LYS A 652 -16.19 1.73 -13.66
C LYS A 652 -15.65 3.15 -13.78
N ILE A 653 -14.56 3.48 -13.09
CA ILE A 653 -13.98 4.84 -13.10
C ILE A 653 -12.54 4.76 -13.61
N ASN A 654 -12.27 5.44 -14.72
CA ASN A 654 -10.93 5.68 -15.23
C ASN A 654 -10.58 7.15 -14.94
N LEU A 655 -9.82 7.38 -13.88
CA LEU A 655 -9.27 8.70 -13.57
C LEU A 655 -8.11 9.01 -14.52
N HIS A 656 -8.11 10.21 -15.09
CA HIS A 656 -7.06 10.67 -15.99
C HIS A 656 -6.37 11.94 -15.45
N PRO A 657 -5.51 11.83 -14.41
CA PRO A 657 -4.78 12.96 -13.86
C PRO A 657 -3.55 13.33 -14.71
N PHE A 658 -3.29 14.63 -14.80
CA PHE A 658 -2.02 15.19 -15.25
C PHE A 658 -1.21 15.60 -14.04
N ILE A 659 -0.02 15.01 -13.88
CA ILE A 659 0.87 15.28 -12.73
C ILE A 659 2.10 16.03 -13.24
N TYR A 660 2.22 17.27 -12.80
CA TYR A 660 3.32 18.18 -13.09
C TYR A 660 4.39 18.10 -12.01
N TYR A 661 5.65 18.06 -12.45
CA TYR A 661 6.82 17.94 -11.58
C TYR A 661 8.01 18.71 -12.19
N LYS A 662 8.99 19.06 -11.34
CA LYS A 662 10.24 19.64 -11.83
C LYS A 662 11.20 18.52 -12.23
N ARG A 663 11.73 18.57 -13.46
CA ARG A 663 12.86 17.74 -13.89
C ARG A 663 14.04 18.67 -14.15
N ALA A 664 14.97 18.72 -13.19
CA ALA A 664 15.96 19.79 -13.09
C ALA A 664 15.28 21.18 -13.14
N TRP A 665 15.63 22.02 -14.12
CA TRP A 665 15.12 23.39 -14.26
C TRP A 665 13.81 23.51 -15.06
N ILE A 666 13.34 22.43 -15.69
CA ILE A 666 12.20 22.46 -16.61
C ILE A 666 10.96 21.83 -15.94
N PRO A 667 9.78 22.50 -15.97
CA PRO A 667 8.53 21.88 -15.56
C PRO A 667 8.10 20.84 -16.61
N SER A 668 8.01 19.58 -16.18
CA SER A 668 7.52 18.45 -16.98
C SER A 668 6.15 18.02 -16.47
N TRP A 669 5.41 17.26 -17.27
CA TRP A 669 4.20 16.57 -16.84
C TRP A 669 4.16 15.14 -17.33
N GLN A 670 3.33 14.31 -16.71
CA GLN A 670 2.97 12.98 -17.19
C GLN A 670 1.47 12.75 -16.96
N GLU A 671 0.79 12.17 -17.95
CA GLU A 671 -0.61 11.74 -17.86
C GLU A 671 -0.67 10.24 -17.51
N PHE A 672 -1.77 9.83 -16.87
CA PHE A 672 -1.98 8.45 -16.42
C PHE A 672 -3.43 8.05 -16.62
N ASP A 673 -3.67 6.79 -17.03
CA ASP A 673 -5.00 6.18 -16.96
C ASP A 673 -5.09 5.28 -15.73
N LEU A 674 -5.74 5.77 -14.67
CA LEU A 674 -5.86 5.08 -13.39
C LEU A 674 -7.25 4.44 -13.26
N VAL A 675 -7.31 3.12 -13.46
CA VAL A 675 -8.53 2.32 -13.31
C VAL A 675 -8.82 2.08 -11.83
N ILE A 676 -10.01 2.46 -11.38
CA ILE A 676 -10.54 2.18 -10.04
C ILE A 676 -11.48 0.96 -10.13
N PRO A 677 -11.51 0.06 -9.12
CA PRO A 677 -12.45 -1.06 -9.08
C PRO A 677 -13.92 -0.67 -9.24
N ASP A 678 -14.71 -1.55 -9.86
CA ASP A 678 -16.15 -1.37 -10.10
C ASP A 678 -16.93 -1.00 -8.83
N ILE A 679 -17.73 0.07 -8.91
CA ILE A 679 -18.48 0.63 -7.77
C ILE A 679 -19.97 0.44 -7.97
N ARG A 680 -20.60 -0.22 -6.99
CA ARG A 680 -22.06 -0.31 -6.91
C ARG A 680 -22.64 0.96 -6.28
N LEU A 681 -23.48 1.64 -7.04
CA LEU A 681 -24.24 2.81 -6.64
C LEU A 681 -25.49 2.34 -5.88
N ALA A 682 -25.58 2.68 -4.59
CA ALA A 682 -26.75 2.33 -3.80
C ALA A 682 -27.97 3.11 -4.30
N PRO A 683 -29.13 2.46 -4.57
CA PRO A 683 -30.35 3.18 -4.88
C PRO A 683 -30.74 4.04 -3.69
N LYS A 684 -30.89 5.34 -3.93
CA LYS A 684 -31.23 6.31 -2.88
C LYS A 684 -32.57 5.92 -2.27
N ALA A 685 -32.56 5.48 -1.00
CA ALA A 685 -33.77 5.11 -0.29
C ALA A 685 -34.76 6.28 -0.34
N GLN A 686 -35.94 6.03 -0.89
CA GLN A 686 -37.03 7.01 -0.85
C GLN A 686 -37.37 7.27 0.63
N SER A 687 -37.43 8.54 0.99
CA SER A 687 -37.68 8.98 2.37
C SER A 687 -39.08 8.57 2.83
N LEU A 688 -39.14 7.52 3.65
CA LEU A 688 -40.32 7.14 4.42
C LEU A 688 -40.08 7.45 5.90
N ASN A 689 -40.64 8.57 6.36
CA ASN A 689 -41.64 8.59 7.44
C ASN A 689 -41.95 10.03 7.84
N ALA A 690 -43.01 10.58 7.25
CA ALA A 690 -43.87 11.51 7.98
C ALA A 690 -44.83 10.66 8.84
N THR A 691 -44.93 10.97 10.14
CA THR A 691 -45.76 10.21 11.09
C THR A 691 -47.25 10.48 10.87
N PRO A 692 -48.10 9.45 10.66
CA PRO A 692 -49.55 9.56 10.79
C PRO A 692 -49.98 9.28 12.24
N ALA A 693 -50.96 10.04 12.73
CA ALA A 693 -51.61 9.82 14.02
C ALA A 693 -52.45 8.51 14.04
N PRO A 694 -52.74 7.91 15.21
CA PRO A 694 -53.43 6.63 15.28
C PRO A 694 -54.93 6.75 14.97
N ALA A 695 -55.43 5.91 14.07
CA ALA A 695 -56.85 5.77 13.77
C ALA A 695 -57.48 4.63 14.59
N THR A 696 -58.65 4.88 15.17
CA THR A 696 -59.46 3.93 15.95
C THR A 696 -59.99 2.75 15.14
N ALA A 697 -60.12 1.59 15.81
CA ALA A 697 -60.60 0.34 15.22
C ALA A 697 -62.12 0.31 14.97
N PRO A 698 -62.59 -0.42 13.93
CA PRO A 698 -63.97 -0.89 13.82
C PRO A 698 -64.13 -2.36 14.24
N ALA A 699 -65.37 -2.75 14.56
CA ALA A 699 -65.71 -3.97 15.28
C ALA A 699 -65.72 -5.28 14.47
N GLN A 700 -65.65 -6.41 15.18
CA GLN A 700 -65.82 -7.76 14.65
C GLN A 700 -67.26 -8.06 14.22
N ALA A 701 -67.42 -8.96 13.25
CA ALA A 701 -68.69 -9.62 12.91
C ALA A 701 -68.49 -11.16 12.85
N PRO A 702 -69.51 -11.98 13.19
CA PRO A 702 -69.30 -13.38 13.61
C PRO A 702 -69.30 -14.42 12.47
N PRO A 703 -68.76 -15.64 12.71
CA PRO A 703 -68.62 -16.67 11.68
C PRO A 703 -69.93 -17.39 11.36
N LYS A 704 -70.22 -17.60 10.07
CA LYS A 704 -71.30 -18.49 9.60
C LYS A 704 -70.80 -19.92 9.42
N ALA A 705 -71.47 -20.87 10.08
CA ALA A 705 -71.20 -22.30 10.00
C ALA A 705 -72.06 -23.01 8.94
N LYS A 706 -71.78 -24.32 8.76
CA LYS A 706 -72.49 -25.35 7.96
C LYS A 706 -72.07 -25.39 6.46
N LYS A 707 -72.00 -26.55 5.80
CA LYS A 707 -72.50 -27.91 6.17
C LYS A 707 -71.70 -29.02 5.46
N ARG A 708 -71.43 -30.14 6.15
CA ARG A 708 -71.08 -31.43 5.52
C ARG A 708 -72.23 -31.90 4.62
N LYS A 709 -71.91 -32.56 3.50
CA LYS A 709 -72.79 -33.55 2.84
C LYS A 709 -71.99 -34.84 2.63
N LYS A 710 -72.55 -35.97 3.07
CA LYS A 710 -72.18 -37.31 2.59
C LYS A 710 -72.91 -37.56 1.27
N LYS A 711 -72.23 -38.11 0.27
CA LYS A 711 -72.52 -39.45 -0.22
C LYS A 711 -71.25 -40.00 -0.86
#